data_AF-A0A3S0ZLI6-F1
#
_entry.id   AF-A0A3S0ZLI6-F1
#
_cell.length_a   1.000
_cell.length_b   1.000
_cell.length_c   1.000
_cell.angle_alpha   90.00
_cell.angle_beta   90.00
_cell.angle_gamma   90.00
#
_symmetry.space_group_name_H-M   'P 1'
#
loop_
_entity.id
_entity.type
_entity.pdbx_description
1 polymer ?
#
loop_
_entity_poly.entity_id
_entity_poly.type
_entity_poly.pdbx_seq_one_letter_code
_entity_poly.pdbx_strand_id
1 'polypeptide(L)'
;MKSTLKDKESQVQTFKNLQQDIHARQEQFTELQNMASQVQISDARLANHSIQLGTKYDSLKNLARDVILRWEDYVEEHQTFSEGHGRCMVWVDTLRRRLQACADLAGDKQDVQDRTLKLQELSAEKDEGTQSIHQTIESGERLYPSTASEGRDIIRQDIRNLRENWEALRDEVSEVQRKLDLNLSQWSSYDENFETFQKWLLDMEVKLKEDAELQATLPEKKAQLQNHKVLHQDILSREHIIDNLTEKAHALTQATPSAKVNKFVGQLKAKYATICDTSKNILDKLDSAMRDHQQYQDAAQDFTDWLNSARERLEACADRTGDKLSLKSKRDRLKEFHSNVSEGQSKLSLTCQLGTTTANNTSVSGRDVLQRETEHMQREWEDYLNLMQHAETSLDQTMGMWGDFEAKFEQFAQWLKAMETKVKGHELKNTSQEKQAQVEKFKKHREEILAHQPQIDRFTDDAQNLMHTSSDIRLSTQVSQLTNKYQGLLSLVKDLINKWDKYVQEHQLYEHRTADLHEWMGLASQRLAQCTQPVADQESLEEKRAMIQMLFTEKEHGHQKLSLAVESGEKLYPDTASMGRERVRGELRQAKQDWETLLQGLQDAQRRVDGFLMQWSSYTDGQDQMLRWISETEGALRADVDLKNTLQEKRVQLQTHRSLLQDIASHQRMVDSVISKAQGVLQTTSNPDVSDFITSVSSRYEKLNTDAKNLIARSEQHVSVHQQYQDSMQAAVDWMTSMKDKQSLCADTTGDRHTIQNKLDRLHELITCLPEGANKLKQVDNQAQMTMDTTGLKGRQNVQAEVDVLRTDWEDFSCKLSSLKESLEQALHYWGLYESSYQQASGWLKAMEKQIKDCPLRSTLPEKQEQLSKYQELMVEVKGHQREIDKFTDEAQTLQHLTSESRVGHFVSQLTSRYQALLTSGKDLLKRCEQNVEDHKSYQAKHADSAQWLDKAKRKFAECSEAGGSRAELEDRLEKVQDLVRERDVGFSKLNSCVEAGEKLYPGTAPEGRETIRQELRQLKLGHEALFDDLSTIHRKLDVSLVQWTSFDESYGAVEQWLRQMESQLEGQEQLKSTLEEKKSQLHNYKALQQDVLSYQRVIESINDKASSLSQSSKDPELSKFISQTGGRYKKLCAAAKERVGQYEGFVSEHQQYSDMYNTCVDWLNTVREKLSICSDVSGDRHAIQTRLDKIQPPFGQKS
;
A
#
# COMPACT_ATOMS: atom_id res chain seq x y z
N MET A 1 88.15 -72.47 74.70
CA MET A 1 87.15 -72.25 73.63
C MET A 1 87.85 -72.29 72.29
N LYS A 2 87.14 -72.67 71.22
CA LYS A 2 87.65 -72.70 69.84
C LYS A 2 86.90 -71.67 68.98
N SER A 3 87.52 -71.22 67.90
CA SER A 3 87.04 -70.09 67.09
C SER A 3 86.06 -70.52 66.00
N THR A 4 86.34 -71.59 65.25
CA THR A 4 85.49 -72.04 64.13
C THR A 4 84.74 -73.33 64.45
N LEU A 5 83.69 -73.64 63.67
CA LEU A 5 82.97 -74.93 63.73
C LEU A 5 83.96 -76.11 63.61
N LYS A 6 84.84 -76.04 62.61
CA LYS A 6 85.88 -77.05 62.35
C LYS A 6 86.85 -77.23 63.52
N ASP A 7 87.20 -76.14 64.20
CA ASP A 7 88.05 -76.20 65.39
C ASP A 7 87.32 -76.84 66.59
N LYS A 8 86.02 -76.57 66.75
CA LYS A 8 85.18 -77.20 67.79
C LYS A 8 85.05 -78.71 67.53
N GLU A 9 84.80 -79.13 66.28
CA GLU A 9 84.77 -80.54 65.88
C GLU A 9 86.09 -81.26 66.14
N SER A 10 87.22 -80.63 65.77
CA SER A 10 88.55 -81.18 66.04
C SER A 10 88.83 -81.33 67.54
N GLN A 11 88.31 -80.41 68.37
CA GLN A 11 88.44 -80.48 69.82
C GLN A 11 87.60 -81.61 70.43
N VAL A 12 86.38 -81.86 69.92
CA VAL A 12 85.58 -83.04 70.28
C VAL A 12 86.36 -84.32 69.99
N GLN A 13 86.96 -84.42 68.80
CA GLN A 13 87.74 -85.61 68.43
C GLN A 13 88.96 -85.81 69.34
N THR A 14 89.61 -84.71 69.73
CA THR A 14 90.74 -84.76 70.67
C THR A 14 90.31 -85.31 72.04
N PHE A 15 89.16 -84.89 72.57
CA PHE A 15 88.63 -85.42 73.82
C PHE A 15 88.13 -86.87 73.70
N LYS A 16 87.56 -87.27 72.56
CA LYS A 16 87.20 -88.67 72.27
C LYS A 16 88.44 -89.58 72.26
N ASN A 17 89.53 -89.13 71.67
CA ASN A 17 90.80 -89.88 71.70
C ASN A 17 91.34 -90.00 73.14
N LEU A 18 91.30 -88.91 73.93
CA LEU A 18 91.68 -88.94 75.34
C LEU A 18 90.81 -89.90 76.18
N GLN A 19 89.51 -89.97 75.87
CA GLN A 19 88.59 -90.90 76.49
C GLN A 19 88.96 -92.36 76.16
N GLN A 20 89.37 -92.65 74.92
CA GLN A 20 89.89 -93.98 74.55
C GLN A 20 91.16 -94.33 75.34
N ASP A 21 92.10 -93.39 75.47
CA ASP A 21 93.32 -93.60 76.27
C ASP A 21 93.02 -93.86 77.75
N ILE A 22 92.04 -93.14 78.32
CA ILE A 22 91.55 -93.38 79.68
C ILE A 22 90.99 -94.81 79.77
N HIS A 23 90.10 -95.21 78.86
CA HIS A 23 89.50 -96.55 78.86
C HIS A 23 90.53 -97.68 78.68
N ALA A 24 91.58 -97.48 77.88
CA ALA A 24 92.61 -98.46 77.65
C ALA A 24 93.38 -98.84 78.94
N ARG A 25 93.42 -97.95 79.94
CA ARG A 25 94.06 -98.22 81.24
C ARG A 25 93.15 -98.96 82.23
N GLN A 26 91.90 -99.24 81.87
CA GLN A 26 90.92 -99.85 82.78
C GLN A 26 91.39 -101.20 83.32
N GLU A 27 91.94 -102.09 82.48
CA GLU A 27 92.45 -103.38 82.94
C GLU A 27 93.53 -103.23 84.01
N GLN A 28 94.47 -102.30 83.83
CA GLN A 28 95.56 -102.05 84.79
C GLN A 28 95.04 -101.61 86.16
N PHE A 29 94.00 -100.76 86.19
CA PHE A 29 93.36 -100.35 87.44
C PHE A 29 92.52 -101.47 88.08
N THR A 30 91.91 -102.33 87.26
CA THR A 30 91.13 -103.49 87.73
C THR A 30 92.05 -104.56 88.32
N GLU A 31 93.21 -104.78 87.70
CA GLU A 31 94.28 -105.68 88.18
C GLU A 31 94.87 -105.15 89.49
N LEU A 32 95.12 -103.84 89.60
CA LEU A 32 95.56 -103.17 90.84
C LEU A 32 94.54 -103.32 91.99
N GLN A 33 93.24 -103.29 91.69
CA GLN A 33 92.20 -103.58 92.68
C GLN A 33 92.19 -105.06 93.10
N ASN A 34 92.40 -105.98 92.16
CA ASN A 34 92.47 -107.42 92.43
C ASN A 34 93.75 -107.83 93.20
N MET A 35 94.89 -107.21 92.91
CA MET A 35 96.13 -107.45 93.66
C MET A 35 96.03 -106.90 95.09
N ALA A 36 95.40 -105.73 95.28
CA ALA A 36 95.22 -105.14 96.60
C ALA A 36 94.30 -105.97 97.52
N SER A 37 93.37 -106.77 96.98
CA SER A 37 92.49 -107.64 97.77
C SER A 37 93.16 -108.92 98.27
N GLN A 38 94.27 -109.37 97.66
CA GLN A 38 94.98 -110.60 98.05
C GLN A 38 96.02 -110.43 99.17
N VAL A 39 96.50 -109.21 99.44
CA VAL A 39 97.62 -108.93 100.39
C VAL A 39 97.13 -108.76 101.85
N GLN A 40 95.98 -109.35 102.19
CA GLN A 40 95.14 -108.94 103.32
C GLN A 40 95.65 -109.21 104.76
N ILE A 41 96.92 -109.53 105.02
CA ILE A 41 97.42 -109.76 106.40
C ILE A 41 98.72 -109.00 106.75
N SER A 42 99.22 -108.03 105.95
CA SER A 42 100.40 -107.25 106.40
C SER A 42 100.51 -105.74 106.11
N ASP A 43 99.64 -105.07 105.33
CA ASP A 43 99.65 -103.58 105.29
C ASP A 43 98.33 -102.91 104.82
N ALA A 44 97.66 -102.16 105.71
CA ALA A 44 96.37 -101.51 105.46
C ALA A 44 96.45 -100.20 104.63
N ARG A 45 97.64 -99.62 104.44
CA ARG A 45 97.79 -98.37 103.66
C ARG A 45 97.63 -98.57 102.15
N LEU A 46 98.04 -99.73 101.65
CA LEU A 46 98.01 -100.05 100.21
C LEU A 46 96.58 -100.24 99.69
N ALA A 47 95.70 -100.87 100.48
CA ALA A 47 94.30 -101.06 100.11
C ALA A 47 93.55 -99.72 99.93
N ASN A 48 93.77 -98.74 100.82
CA ASN A 48 93.16 -97.41 100.70
C ASN A 48 93.66 -96.62 99.49
N HIS A 49 94.93 -96.75 99.12
CA HIS A 49 95.47 -96.09 97.93
C HIS A 49 94.86 -96.64 96.64
N SER A 50 94.67 -97.96 96.54
CA SER A 50 94.03 -98.61 95.39
C SER A 50 92.59 -98.12 95.17
N ILE A 51 91.79 -98.00 96.24
CA ILE A 51 90.43 -97.46 96.18
C ILE A 51 90.43 -96.00 95.71
N GLN A 52 91.29 -95.13 96.27
CA GLN A 52 91.39 -93.72 95.86
C GLN A 52 91.80 -93.56 94.39
N LEU A 53 92.70 -94.42 93.90
CA LEU A 53 93.11 -94.44 92.49
C LEU A 53 91.95 -94.86 91.58
N GLY A 54 91.15 -95.86 91.98
CA GLY A 54 89.93 -96.24 91.26
C GLY A 54 88.88 -95.12 91.21
N THR A 55 88.65 -94.41 92.32
CA THR A 55 87.68 -93.28 92.35
C THR A 55 88.15 -92.12 91.47
N LYS A 56 89.46 -91.84 91.45
CA LYS A 56 90.04 -90.82 90.56
C LYS A 56 89.89 -91.20 89.09
N TYR A 57 90.07 -92.47 88.75
CA TYR A 57 89.85 -92.99 87.40
C TYR A 57 88.39 -92.82 86.94
N ASP A 58 87.41 -93.23 87.75
CA ASP A 58 85.99 -93.08 87.41
C ASP A 58 85.57 -91.60 87.30
N SER A 59 86.12 -90.74 88.16
CA SER A 59 85.92 -89.29 88.06
C SER A 59 86.47 -88.71 86.75
N LEU A 60 87.66 -89.16 86.32
CA LEU A 60 88.28 -88.75 85.06
C LEU A 60 87.49 -89.26 83.85
N LYS A 61 86.97 -90.49 83.91
CA LYS A 61 86.13 -91.10 82.88
C LYS A 61 84.81 -90.35 82.70
N ASN A 62 84.13 -90.01 83.79
CA ASN A 62 82.89 -89.23 83.75
C ASN A 62 83.16 -87.79 83.26
N LEU A 63 84.23 -87.16 83.73
CA LEU A 63 84.62 -85.82 83.29
C LEU A 63 84.91 -85.78 81.77
N ALA A 64 85.60 -86.79 81.23
CA ALA A 64 85.85 -86.88 79.79
C ALA A 64 84.56 -87.00 78.98
N ARG A 65 83.59 -87.82 79.43
CA ARG A 65 82.28 -87.95 78.78
C ARG A 65 81.49 -86.64 78.79
N ASP A 66 81.41 -85.98 79.93
CA ASP A 66 80.61 -84.76 80.09
C ASP A 66 81.21 -83.57 79.31
N VAL A 67 82.55 -83.52 79.19
CA VAL A 67 83.24 -82.55 78.33
C VAL A 67 82.98 -82.85 76.85
N ILE A 68 82.98 -84.11 76.41
CA ILE A 68 82.65 -84.46 75.02
C ILE A 68 81.24 -84.03 74.66
N LEU A 69 80.22 -84.40 75.46
CA LEU A 69 78.82 -84.03 75.21
C LEU A 69 78.64 -82.50 75.10
N ARG A 70 79.26 -81.75 76.02
CA ARG A 70 79.19 -80.29 75.99
C ARG A 70 79.84 -79.68 74.74
N TRP A 71 80.92 -80.25 74.24
CA TRP A 71 81.56 -79.77 73.01
C TRP A 71 80.82 -80.24 71.75
N GLU A 72 80.13 -81.38 71.79
CA GLU A 72 79.21 -81.82 70.74
C GLU A 72 78.02 -80.86 70.62
N ASP A 73 77.41 -80.43 71.74
CA ASP A 73 76.36 -79.40 71.75
C ASP A 73 76.87 -78.08 71.12
N TYR A 74 78.11 -77.66 71.44
CA TYR A 74 78.70 -76.44 70.86
C TYR A 74 79.01 -76.54 69.37
N VAL A 75 79.20 -77.74 68.84
CA VAL A 75 79.33 -78.00 67.40
C VAL A 75 77.96 -77.93 66.76
N GLU A 76 76.95 -78.60 67.32
CA GLU A 76 75.58 -78.62 66.79
C GLU A 76 74.96 -77.21 66.73
N GLU A 77 75.12 -76.41 67.79
CA GLU A 77 74.66 -75.02 67.79
C GLU A 77 75.35 -74.19 66.70
N HIS A 78 76.67 -74.38 66.51
CA HIS A 78 77.44 -73.59 65.53
C HIS A 78 77.12 -74.03 64.09
N GLN A 79 76.87 -75.32 63.90
CA GLN A 79 76.40 -75.88 62.64
C GLN A 79 75.01 -75.34 62.28
N THR A 80 74.09 -75.28 63.25
CA THR A 80 72.73 -74.74 63.06
C THR A 80 72.76 -73.28 62.59
N PHE A 81 73.62 -72.44 63.17
CA PHE A 81 73.81 -71.06 62.71
C PHE A 81 74.43 -71.00 61.30
N SER A 82 75.49 -71.76 61.04
CA SER A 82 76.20 -71.71 59.75
C SER A 82 75.28 -72.14 58.59
N GLU A 83 74.48 -73.19 58.80
CA GLU A 83 73.48 -73.65 57.84
C GLU A 83 72.29 -72.68 57.71
N GLY A 84 71.85 -72.06 58.80
CA GLY A 84 70.83 -71.01 58.80
C GLY A 84 71.27 -69.77 58.02
N HIS A 85 72.49 -69.28 58.28
CA HIS A 85 73.09 -68.12 57.63
C HIS A 85 73.27 -68.36 56.13
N GLY A 86 73.82 -69.51 55.74
CA GLY A 86 73.96 -69.89 54.33
C GLY A 86 72.63 -69.93 53.58
N ARG A 87 71.59 -70.54 54.17
CA ARG A 87 70.25 -70.57 53.58
C ARG A 87 69.64 -69.18 53.43
N CYS A 88 69.74 -68.35 54.46
CA CYS A 88 69.21 -66.99 54.45
C CYS A 88 69.88 -66.11 53.39
N MET A 89 71.21 -66.17 53.26
CA MET A 89 71.95 -65.40 52.25
C MET A 89 71.57 -65.80 50.82
N VAL A 90 71.42 -67.11 50.54
CA VAL A 90 70.98 -67.60 49.22
C VAL A 90 69.54 -67.16 48.92
N TRP A 91 68.66 -67.17 49.93
CA TRP A 91 67.28 -66.74 49.78
C TRP A 91 67.17 -65.23 49.48
N VAL A 92 67.88 -64.39 50.23
CA VAL A 92 67.93 -62.92 49.99
C VAL A 92 68.45 -62.61 48.58
N ASP A 93 69.50 -63.28 48.12
CA ASP A 93 70.03 -63.10 46.76
C ASP A 93 69.05 -63.59 45.67
N THR A 94 68.30 -64.66 45.94
CA THR A 94 67.27 -65.18 45.04
C THR A 94 66.09 -64.20 44.90
N LEU A 95 65.63 -63.63 46.01
CA LEU A 95 64.59 -62.58 45.98
C LEU A 95 65.09 -61.32 45.26
N ARG A 96 66.34 -60.90 45.48
CA ARG A 96 66.96 -59.77 44.77
C ARG A 96 67.01 -59.97 43.26
N ARG A 97 67.37 -61.18 42.79
CA ARG A 97 67.35 -61.52 41.36
C ARG A 97 65.94 -61.50 40.76
N ARG A 98 64.92 -61.94 41.50
CA ARG A 98 63.51 -61.88 41.03
C ARG A 98 62.95 -60.46 41.05
N LEU A 99 63.37 -59.63 42.00
CA LEU A 99 63.03 -58.21 42.06
C LEU A 99 63.55 -57.44 40.84
N GLN A 100 64.76 -57.74 40.36
CA GLN A 100 65.29 -57.14 39.13
C GLN A 100 64.40 -57.39 37.90
N ALA A 101 63.71 -58.52 37.83
CA ALA A 101 62.78 -58.81 36.74
C ALA A 101 61.46 -58.00 36.85
N CYS A 102 61.08 -57.55 38.05
CA CYS A 102 59.91 -56.71 38.28
C CYS A 102 60.22 -55.21 38.18
N ALA A 103 61.50 -54.84 38.30
CA ALA A 103 61.97 -53.45 38.24
C ALA A 103 61.96 -52.85 36.81
N ASP A 104 61.74 -53.67 35.78
CA ASP A 104 61.60 -53.19 34.42
C ASP A 104 60.27 -52.46 34.24
N LEU A 105 60.33 -51.23 33.77
CA LEU A 105 59.16 -50.41 33.46
C LEU A 105 58.66 -50.64 32.03
N ALA A 106 59.46 -51.17 31.11
CA ALA A 106 59.16 -51.19 29.67
C ALA A 106 57.95 -52.06 29.29
N GLY A 107 56.99 -51.52 28.54
CA GLY A 107 55.80 -52.26 28.11
C GLY A 107 54.57 -51.36 27.96
N ASP A 108 53.40 -51.95 27.74
CA ASP A 108 52.11 -51.26 27.85
C ASP A 108 51.50 -51.39 29.25
N LYS A 109 50.35 -50.76 29.48
CA LYS A 109 49.68 -50.73 30.79
C LYS A 109 49.45 -52.14 31.36
N GLN A 110 49.17 -53.13 30.52
CA GLN A 110 48.96 -54.51 30.96
C GLN A 110 50.27 -55.14 31.44
N ASP A 111 51.38 -54.90 30.72
CA ASP A 111 52.71 -55.36 31.13
C ASP A 111 53.11 -54.80 32.50
N VAL A 112 52.80 -53.52 32.76
CA VAL A 112 53.08 -52.86 34.06
C VAL A 112 52.18 -53.42 35.17
N GLN A 113 50.88 -53.65 34.89
CA GLN A 113 49.95 -54.30 35.82
C GLN A 113 50.40 -55.71 36.22
N ASP A 114 50.80 -56.52 35.24
CA ASP A 114 51.27 -57.90 35.47
C ASP A 114 52.55 -57.94 36.33
N ARG A 115 53.41 -56.92 36.22
CA ARG A 115 54.62 -56.78 37.06
C ARG A 115 54.31 -56.30 38.46
N THR A 116 53.35 -55.39 38.63
CA THR A 116 52.86 -54.97 39.95
C THR A 116 52.30 -56.17 40.72
N LEU A 117 51.55 -57.06 40.04
CA LEU A 117 51.06 -58.31 40.63
C LEU A 117 52.21 -59.23 41.08
N LYS A 118 53.22 -59.45 40.22
CA LYS A 118 54.40 -60.25 40.57
C LYS A 118 55.22 -59.64 41.71
N LEU A 119 55.28 -58.31 41.81
CA LEU A 119 55.94 -57.63 42.93
C LEU A 119 55.16 -57.79 44.24
N GLN A 120 53.83 -57.79 44.19
CA GLN A 120 52.99 -58.10 45.36
C GLN A 120 53.23 -59.53 45.87
N GLU A 121 53.32 -60.51 44.96
CA GLU A 121 53.69 -61.89 45.31
C GLU A 121 55.09 -61.96 45.96
N LEU A 122 56.07 -61.26 45.39
CA LEU A 122 57.42 -61.16 45.96
C LEU A 122 57.45 -60.47 47.33
N SER A 123 56.63 -59.44 47.54
CA SER A 123 56.53 -58.77 48.84
C SER A 123 55.93 -59.69 49.90
N ALA A 124 54.94 -60.51 49.54
CA ALA A 124 54.37 -61.50 50.44
C ALA A 124 55.42 -62.56 50.85
N GLU A 125 56.18 -63.08 49.88
CA GLU A 125 57.26 -64.04 50.15
C GLU A 125 58.38 -63.43 51.02
N LYS A 126 58.73 -62.15 50.76
CA LYS A 126 59.64 -61.36 51.59
C LYS A 126 59.13 -61.26 53.03
N ASP A 127 57.84 -60.96 53.23
CA ASP A 127 57.25 -60.84 54.57
C ASP A 127 57.30 -62.17 55.32
N GLU A 128 56.98 -63.29 54.68
CA GLU A 128 57.03 -64.65 55.28
C GLU A 128 58.43 -65.05 55.75
N GLY A 129 59.48 -64.82 54.96
CA GLY A 129 60.85 -65.22 55.33
C GLY A 129 61.56 -64.28 56.33
N THR A 130 60.93 -63.15 56.71
CA THR A 130 61.46 -62.24 57.74
C THR A 130 61.76 -62.96 59.06
N GLN A 131 60.91 -63.91 59.44
CA GLN A 131 61.07 -64.68 60.68
C GLN A 131 62.32 -65.57 60.63
N SER A 132 62.64 -66.19 59.48
CA SER A 132 63.82 -67.04 59.31
C SER A 132 65.13 -66.25 59.40
N ILE A 133 65.14 -65.00 58.91
CA ILE A 133 66.27 -64.07 59.09
C ILE A 133 66.47 -63.78 60.58
N HIS A 134 65.39 -63.48 61.31
CA HIS A 134 65.45 -63.18 62.74
C HIS A 134 65.96 -64.38 63.57
N GLN A 135 65.45 -65.58 63.31
CA GLN A 135 65.86 -66.82 63.99
C GLN A 135 67.33 -67.16 63.74
N THR A 136 67.84 -66.87 62.55
CA THR A 136 69.25 -67.10 62.19
C THR A 136 70.18 -66.11 62.89
N ILE A 137 69.75 -64.86 63.06
CA ILE A 137 70.48 -63.86 63.83
C ILE A 137 70.55 -64.31 65.31
N GLU A 138 69.43 -64.72 65.88
CA GLU A 138 69.34 -65.17 67.27
C GLU A 138 70.20 -66.42 67.54
N SER A 139 70.23 -67.38 66.61
CA SER A 139 71.09 -68.57 66.73
C SER A 139 72.58 -68.23 66.67
N GLY A 140 72.97 -67.22 65.89
CA GLY A 140 74.34 -66.70 65.88
C GLY A 140 74.73 -65.98 67.18
N GLU A 141 73.81 -65.20 67.76
CA GLU A 141 74.05 -64.53 69.04
C GLU A 141 74.21 -65.53 70.21
N ARG A 142 73.46 -66.65 70.18
CA ARG A 142 73.58 -67.74 71.16
C ARG A 142 74.95 -68.41 71.18
N LEU A 143 75.75 -68.29 70.12
CA LEU A 143 77.09 -68.88 70.04
C LEU A 143 78.18 -68.09 70.75
N TYR A 144 77.92 -66.85 71.18
CA TYR A 144 78.96 -66.04 71.82
C TYR A 144 79.52 -66.72 73.08
N PRO A 145 78.74 -67.18 74.07
CA PRO A 145 79.27 -67.75 75.31
C PRO A 145 80.17 -68.96 75.08
N SER A 146 79.94 -69.76 74.03
CA SER A 146 80.65 -71.01 73.71
C SER A 146 81.82 -70.88 72.72
N THR A 147 82.11 -69.66 72.22
CA THR A 147 83.08 -69.40 71.14
C THR A 147 84.17 -68.43 71.58
N ALA A 148 85.41 -68.63 71.11
CA ALA A 148 86.55 -67.73 71.38
C ALA A 148 86.35 -66.35 70.71
N SER A 149 87.02 -65.31 71.19
CA SER A 149 86.82 -63.92 70.76
C SER A 149 86.91 -63.71 69.25
N GLU A 150 87.94 -64.29 68.61
CA GLU A 150 88.15 -64.24 67.16
C GLU A 150 86.99 -64.87 66.37
N GLY A 151 86.43 -65.99 66.86
CA GLY A 151 85.24 -66.61 66.25
C GLY A 151 83.95 -65.80 66.45
N ARG A 152 83.83 -65.05 67.56
CA ARG A 152 82.67 -64.16 67.79
C ARG A 152 82.64 -62.99 66.82
N ASP A 153 83.81 -62.49 66.42
CA ASP A 153 83.91 -61.38 65.45
C ASP A 153 83.47 -61.83 64.05
N ILE A 154 83.82 -63.06 63.64
CA ILE A 154 83.35 -63.68 62.39
C ILE A 154 81.82 -63.79 62.38
N ILE A 155 81.22 -64.36 63.44
CA ILE A 155 79.76 -64.50 63.59
C ILE A 155 79.05 -63.14 63.58
N ARG A 156 79.62 -62.11 64.23
CA ARG A 156 79.07 -60.74 64.20
C ARG A 156 79.11 -60.14 62.79
N GLN A 157 80.16 -60.39 62.02
CA GLN A 157 80.26 -59.91 60.65
C GLN A 157 79.22 -60.59 59.76
N ASP A 158 79.02 -61.90 59.90
CA ASP A 158 78.01 -62.65 59.16
C ASP A 158 76.58 -62.14 59.47
N ILE A 159 76.26 -61.90 60.75
CA ILE A 159 74.97 -61.32 61.15
C ILE A 159 74.77 -59.91 60.57
N ARG A 160 75.80 -59.05 60.59
CA ARG A 160 75.73 -57.69 60.01
C ARG A 160 75.50 -57.74 58.51
N ASN A 161 76.28 -58.55 57.80
CA ASN A 161 76.14 -58.74 56.36
C ASN A 161 74.73 -59.20 55.98
N LEU A 162 74.13 -60.12 56.77
CA LEU A 162 72.78 -60.58 56.53
C LEU A 162 71.73 -59.48 56.76
N ARG A 163 71.86 -58.67 57.82
CA ARG A 163 70.95 -57.53 58.11
C ARG A 163 71.01 -56.45 57.05
N GLU A 164 72.22 -56.02 56.67
CA GLU A 164 72.43 -54.98 55.65
C GLU A 164 71.87 -55.42 54.30
N ASN A 165 72.09 -56.68 53.90
CA ASN A 165 71.53 -57.20 52.65
C ASN A 165 69.99 -57.29 52.68
N TRP A 166 69.40 -57.60 53.84
CA TRP A 166 67.95 -57.68 54.00
C TRP A 166 67.28 -56.31 53.98
N GLU A 167 67.84 -55.32 54.67
CA GLU A 167 67.34 -53.94 54.65
C GLU A 167 67.46 -53.33 53.25
N ALA A 168 68.60 -53.50 52.57
CA ALA A 168 68.77 -53.05 51.20
C ALA A 168 67.74 -53.67 50.23
N LEU A 169 67.46 -54.97 50.35
CA LEU A 169 66.42 -55.62 49.54
C LEU A 169 65.03 -55.04 49.81
N ARG A 170 64.70 -54.72 51.07
CA ARG A 170 63.39 -54.13 51.44
C ARG A 170 63.20 -52.76 50.81
N ASP A 171 64.23 -51.91 50.87
CA ASP A 171 64.20 -50.58 50.27
C ASP A 171 64.12 -50.66 48.74
N GLU A 172 64.85 -51.59 48.12
CA GLU A 172 64.75 -51.87 46.68
C GLU A 172 63.32 -52.29 46.28
N VAL A 173 62.66 -53.15 47.06
CA VAL A 173 61.26 -53.57 46.80
C VAL A 173 60.31 -52.37 46.86
N SER A 174 60.41 -51.53 47.90
CA SER A 174 59.55 -50.35 48.06
C SER A 174 59.77 -49.30 46.96
N GLU A 175 61.01 -49.09 46.51
CA GLU A 175 61.29 -48.15 45.43
C GLU A 175 60.79 -48.67 44.06
N VAL A 176 60.88 -49.97 43.81
CA VAL A 176 60.29 -50.58 42.59
C VAL A 176 58.76 -50.47 42.62
N GLN A 177 58.12 -50.69 43.76
CA GLN A 177 56.67 -50.52 43.94
C GLN A 177 56.22 -49.10 43.60
N ARG A 178 56.87 -48.09 44.19
CA ARG A 178 56.55 -46.67 43.96
C ARG A 178 56.68 -46.28 42.49
N LYS A 179 57.70 -46.79 41.80
CA LYS A 179 57.92 -46.52 40.37
C LYS A 179 56.84 -47.15 39.49
N LEU A 180 56.43 -48.38 39.77
CA LEU A 180 55.36 -49.05 39.03
C LEU A 180 54.00 -48.36 39.25
N ASP A 181 53.66 -47.98 40.49
CA ASP A 181 52.40 -47.29 40.81
C ASP A 181 52.30 -45.92 40.12
N LEU A 182 53.41 -45.15 40.10
CA LEU A 182 53.47 -43.87 39.39
C LEU A 182 53.26 -44.04 37.88
N ASN A 183 53.91 -45.04 37.28
CA ASN A 183 53.77 -45.35 35.86
C ASN A 183 52.32 -45.76 35.50
N LEU A 184 51.69 -46.57 36.35
CA LEU A 184 50.31 -47.04 36.18
C LEU A 184 49.27 -45.92 36.30
N SER A 185 49.52 -44.94 37.17
CA SER A 185 48.72 -43.70 37.29
C SER A 185 48.83 -42.85 36.02
N GLN A 186 50.05 -42.67 35.49
CA GLN A 186 50.28 -41.95 34.22
C GLN A 186 49.56 -42.63 33.04
N TRP A 187 49.60 -43.96 32.95
CA TRP A 187 48.88 -44.72 31.93
C TRP A 187 47.36 -44.57 32.04
N SER A 188 46.82 -44.65 33.27
CA SER A 188 45.38 -44.52 33.49
C SER A 188 44.87 -43.12 33.11
N SER A 189 45.63 -42.08 33.43
CA SER A 189 45.29 -40.70 33.07
C SER A 189 45.42 -40.41 31.56
N TYR A 190 46.32 -41.11 30.87
CA TYR A 190 46.43 -41.04 29.42
C TYR A 190 45.25 -41.73 28.72
N ASP A 191 44.90 -42.97 29.12
CA ASP A 191 43.81 -43.74 28.51
C ASP A 191 42.47 -43.00 28.63
N GLU A 192 42.14 -42.47 29.80
CA GLU A 192 40.87 -41.76 30.04
C GLU A 192 40.75 -40.51 29.15
N ASN A 193 41.83 -39.71 29.06
CA ASN A 193 41.86 -38.55 28.18
C ASN A 193 41.80 -38.95 26.70
N PHE A 194 42.45 -40.05 26.34
CA PHE A 194 42.51 -40.55 24.96
C PHE A 194 41.13 -41.03 24.50
N GLU A 195 40.45 -41.86 25.29
CA GLU A 195 39.11 -42.37 24.98
C GLU A 195 38.07 -41.25 24.91
N THR A 196 38.11 -40.33 25.87
CA THR A 196 37.16 -39.20 25.92
C THR A 196 37.31 -38.30 24.70
N PHE A 197 38.55 -37.96 24.32
CA PHE A 197 38.81 -37.13 23.15
C PHE A 197 38.53 -37.88 21.83
N GLN A 198 38.85 -39.17 21.75
CA GLN A 198 38.55 -40.00 20.58
C GLN A 198 37.04 -40.10 20.33
N LYS A 199 36.24 -40.30 21.38
CA LYS A 199 34.77 -40.33 21.28
C LYS A 199 34.24 -38.99 20.78
N TRP A 200 34.74 -37.88 21.33
CA TRP A 200 34.34 -36.55 20.87
C TRP A 200 34.67 -36.31 19.40
N LEU A 201 35.85 -36.73 18.91
CA LEU A 201 36.21 -36.60 17.49
C LEU A 201 35.23 -37.37 16.59
N LEU A 202 34.81 -38.57 16.99
CA LEU A 202 33.82 -39.37 16.24
C LEU A 202 32.44 -38.68 16.21
N ASP A 203 31.98 -38.18 17.35
CA ASP A 203 30.70 -37.46 17.43
C ASP A 203 30.74 -36.17 16.58
N MET A 204 31.90 -35.50 16.53
CA MET A 204 32.08 -34.29 15.73
C MET A 204 32.15 -34.58 14.23
N GLU A 205 32.77 -35.69 13.80
CA GLU A 205 32.75 -36.13 12.39
C GLU A 205 31.32 -36.36 11.88
N VAL A 206 30.40 -36.84 12.73
CA VAL A 206 28.98 -37.00 12.38
C VAL A 206 28.29 -35.64 12.25
N LYS A 207 28.45 -34.76 13.25
CA LYS A 207 27.86 -33.41 13.22
C LYS A 207 28.32 -32.58 12.02
N LEU A 208 29.60 -32.65 11.65
CA LEU A 208 30.12 -31.95 10.47
C LEU A 208 29.52 -32.46 9.15
N LYS A 209 29.09 -33.73 9.07
CA LYS A 209 28.40 -34.25 7.88
C LYS A 209 26.98 -33.71 7.77
N GLU A 210 26.27 -33.59 8.88
CA GLU A 210 24.91 -33.01 8.92
C GLU A 210 24.94 -31.52 8.55
N ASP A 211 25.90 -30.76 9.10
CA ASP A 211 26.07 -29.33 8.82
C ASP A 211 26.52 -29.02 7.38
N ALA A 212 27.00 -30.00 6.63
CA ALA A 212 27.41 -29.83 5.24
C ALA A 212 26.24 -29.74 4.24
N GLU A 213 25.01 -30.10 4.66
CA GLU A 213 23.82 -30.05 3.80
C GLU A 213 23.31 -28.61 3.64
N LEU A 214 23.40 -28.06 2.43
CA LEU A 214 22.98 -26.69 2.13
C LEU A 214 21.47 -26.50 2.30
N GLN A 215 21.06 -25.36 2.86
CA GLN A 215 19.66 -24.99 3.01
C GLN A 215 19.07 -24.27 1.78
N ALA A 216 17.75 -24.18 1.70
CA ALA A 216 17.03 -23.68 0.54
C ALA A 216 16.98 -22.15 0.49
N THR A 217 16.63 -21.51 1.61
CA THR A 217 16.31 -20.07 1.68
C THR A 217 17.42 -19.26 2.35
N LEU A 218 17.47 -17.94 2.09
CA LEU A 218 18.45 -17.05 2.71
C LEU A 218 18.39 -17.04 4.26
N PRO A 219 17.21 -17.01 4.93
CA PRO A 219 17.15 -17.06 6.39
C PRO A 219 17.71 -18.37 6.97
N GLU A 220 17.39 -19.50 6.35
CA GLU A 220 17.92 -20.81 6.76
C GLU A 220 19.44 -20.88 6.57
N LYS A 221 19.97 -20.36 5.45
CA LYS A 221 21.42 -20.24 5.20
C LYS A 221 22.13 -19.34 6.23
N LYS A 222 21.52 -18.20 6.60
CA LYS A 222 22.06 -17.31 7.65
C LYS A 222 22.11 -18.01 9.01
N ALA A 223 21.05 -18.73 9.37
CA ALA A 223 20.99 -19.50 10.62
C ALA A 223 22.03 -20.63 10.63
N GLN A 224 22.14 -21.39 9.53
CA GLN A 224 23.11 -22.47 9.39
C GLN A 224 24.56 -21.96 9.51
N LEU A 225 24.90 -20.87 8.80
CA LEU A 225 26.22 -20.25 8.89
C LEU A 225 26.54 -19.79 10.31
N GLN A 226 25.59 -19.17 10.99
CA GLN A 226 25.79 -18.69 12.37
C GLN A 226 25.99 -19.84 13.35
N ASN A 227 25.20 -20.91 13.23
CA ASN A 227 25.35 -22.12 14.06
C ASN A 227 26.71 -22.79 13.81
N HIS A 228 27.14 -22.89 12.54
CA HIS A 228 28.42 -23.48 12.20
C HIS A 228 29.61 -22.63 12.67
N LYS A 229 29.49 -21.29 12.71
CA LYS A 229 30.52 -20.41 13.31
C LYS A 229 30.76 -20.75 14.78
N VAL A 230 29.68 -20.98 15.53
CA VAL A 230 29.78 -21.37 16.95
C VAL A 230 30.42 -22.76 17.07
N LEU A 231 30.02 -23.72 16.23
CA LEU A 231 30.59 -25.07 16.22
C LEU A 231 32.09 -25.06 15.87
N HIS A 232 32.49 -24.30 14.85
CA HIS A 232 33.89 -24.15 14.45
C HIS A 232 34.74 -23.58 15.59
N GLN A 233 34.22 -22.58 16.32
CA GLN A 233 34.89 -22.02 17.49
C GLN A 233 35.03 -23.04 18.63
N ASP A 234 34.02 -23.88 18.88
CA ASP A 234 34.13 -25.00 19.85
C ASP A 234 35.23 -25.98 19.43
N ILE A 235 35.29 -26.37 18.15
CA ILE A 235 36.32 -27.28 17.62
C ILE A 235 37.71 -26.71 17.88
N LEU A 236 37.95 -25.44 17.55
CA LEU A 236 39.26 -24.78 17.75
C LEU A 236 39.62 -24.67 19.23
N SER A 237 38.65 -24.42 20.11
CA SER A 237 38.91 -24.26 21.55
C SER A 237 39.52 -25.50 22.21
N ARG A 238 39.38 -26.69 21.60
CA ARG A 238 39.87 -27.98 22.13
C ARG A 238 41.31 -28.33 21.75
N GLU A 239 42.04 -27.43 21.11
CA GLU A 239 43.46 -27.60 20.77
C GLU A 239 44.31 -27.92 22.02
N HIS A 240 44.02 -27.27 23.15
CA HIS A 240 44.72 -27.53 24.42
C HIS A 240 44.56 -28.99 24.92
N ILE A 241 43.49 -29.70 24.55
CA ILE A 241 43.25 -31.09 24.96
C ILE A 241 44.19 -32.03 24.19
N ILE A 242 44.40 -31.79 22.88
CA ILE A 242 45.33 -32.58 22.08
C ILE A 242 46.79 -32.31 22.47
N ASP A 243 47.11 -31.07 22.85
CA ASP A 243 48.44 -30.73 23.38
C ASP A 243 48.72 -31.42 24.71
N ASN A 244 47.75 -31.41 25.64
CA ASN A 244 47.84 -32.13 26.92
C ASN A 244 48.03 -33.65 26.69
N LEU A 245 47.27 -34.25 25.77
CA LEU A 245 47.45 -35.66 25.38
C LEU A 245 48.84 -35.94 24.79
N THR A 246 49.37 -35.00 24.01
CA THR A 246 50.72 -35.10 23.43
C THR A 246 51.81 -35.01 24.49
N GLU A 247 51.65 -34.13 25.48
CA GLU A 247 52.54 -33.99 26.62
C GLU A 247 52.53 -35.24 27.50
N LYS A 248 51.34 -35.78 27.83
CA LYS A 248 51.19 -37.04 28.57
C LYS A 248 51.78 -38.24 27.84
N ALA A 249 51.59 -38.33 26.52
CA ALA A 249 52.21 -39.38 25.70
C ALA A 249 53.74 -39.28 25.66
N HIS A 250 54.29 -38.07 25.60
CA HIS A 250 55.74 -37.85 25.71
C HIS A 250 56.28 -38.25 27.07
N ALA A 251 55.61 -37.85 28.16
CA ALA A 251 55.97 -38.22 29.52
C ALA A 251 55.97 -39.75 29.71
N LEU A 252 54.93 -40.43 29.21
CA LEU A 252 54.85 -41.90 29.22
C LEU A 252 55.94 -42.56 28.39
N THR A 253 56.31 -41.99 27.23
CA THR A 253 57.39 -42.52 26.38
C THR A 253 58.75 -42.38 27.04
N GLN A 254 59.00 -41.27 27.76
CA GLN A 254 60.25 -41.05 28.50
C GLN A 254 60.37 -41.99 29.70
N ALA A 255 59.27 -42.20 30.44
CA ALA A 255 59.24 -43.14 31.57
C ALA A 255 59.22 -44.61 31.13
N THR A 256 58.68 -44.89 29.93
CA THR A 256 58.36 -46.23 29.42
C THR A 256 58.48 -46.22 27.89
N PRO A 257 59.56 -46.74 27.29
CA PRO A 257 59.71 -46.72 25.83
C PRO A 257 58.66 -47.58 25.11
N SER A 258 57.51 -47.00 24.75
CA SER A 258 56.43 -47.65 24.00
C SER A 258 56.13 -46.89 22.71
N ALA A 259 56.46 -47.49 21.56
CA ALA A 259 56.23 -46.89 20.25
C ALA A 259 54.72 -46.77 19.87
N LYS A 260 53.83 -47.47 20.60
CA LYS A 260 52.39 -47.49 20.30
C LYS A 260 51.69 -46.19 20.72
N VAL A 261 52.04 -45.61 21.87
CA VAL A 261 51.40 -44.40 22.45
C VAL A 261 51.55 -43.19 21.53
N ASN A 262 52.78 -42.90 21.09
CA ASN A 262 53.05 -41.79 20.17
C ASN A 262 52.37 -41.99 18.81
N LYS A 263 52.24 -43.24 18.34
CA LYS A 263 51.50 -43.53 17.10
C LYS A 263 50.01 -43.20 17.25
N PHE A 264 49.39 -43.57 18.36
CA PHE A 264 47.96 -43.31 18.60
C PHE A 264 47.66 -41.82 18.82
N VAL A 265 48.49 -41.09 19.58
CA VAL A 265 48.34 -39.63 19.69
C VAL A 265 48.59 -38.94 18.35
N GLY A 266 49.58 -39.40 17.57
CA GLY A 266 49.78 -38.89 16.21
C GLY A 266 48.55 -39.08 15.32
N GLN A 267 47.83 -40.20 15.45
CA GLN A 267 46.58 -40.44 14.74
C GLN A 267 45.44 -39.52 15.21
N LEU A 268 45.26 -39.32 16.52
CA LEU A 268 44.28 -38.36 17.05
C LEU A 268 44.57 -36.93 16.59
N LYS A 269 45.85 -36.52 16.59
CA LYS A 269 46.28 -35.19 16.14
C LYS A 269 45.98 -34.99 14.65
N ALA A 270 46.24 -36.00 13.82
CA ALA A 270 45.90 -35.97 12.39
C ALA A 270 44.38 -35.91 12.16
N LYS A 271 43.59 -36.68 12.93
CA LYS A 271 42.12 -36.64 12.87
C LYS A 271 41.56 -35.28 13.29
N TYR A 272 42.04 -34.73 14.40
CA TYR A 272 41.64 -33.40 14.87
C TYR A 272 41.96 -32.32 13.84
N ALA A 273 43.17 -32.33 13.26
CA ALA A 273 43.52 -31.41 12.17
C ALA A 273 42.56 -31.56 10.97
N THR A 274 42.20 -32.79 10.60
CA THR A 274 41.22 -33.06 9.54
C THR A 274 39.83 -32.50 9.88
N ILE A 275 39.38 -32.62 11.15
CA ILE A 275 38.11 -32.02 11.63
C ILE A 275 38.17 -30.49 11.57
N CYS A 276 39.28 -29.86 11.96
CA CYS A 276 39.48 -28.41 11.85
C CYS A 276 39.41 -27.94 10.40
N ASP A 277 40.11 -28.62 9.50
CA ASP A 277 40.12 -28.30 8.07
C ASP A 277 38.75 -28.53 7.42
N THR A 278 38.07 -29.63 7.75
CA THR A 278 36.72 -29.91 7.21
C THR A 278 35.69 -28.90 7.72
N SER A 279 35.70 -28.56 9.01
CA SER A 279 34.84 -27.51 9.56
C SER A 279 35.11 -26.15 8.92
N LYS A 280 36.37 -25.77 8.72
CA LYS A 280 36.71 -24.52 8.02
C LYS A 280 36.19 -24.51 6.57
N ASN A 281 36.36 -25.61 5.84
CA ASN A 281 35.85 -25.73 4.47
C ASN A 281 34.32 -25.65 4.40
N ILE A 282 33.60 -26.21 5.38
CA ILE A 282 32.14 -26.08 5.48
C ILE A 282 31.77 -24.62 5.77
N LEU A 283 32.46 -23.98 6.72
CA LEU A 283 32.27 -22.56 7.04
C LEU A 283 32.42 -21.66 5.80
N ASP A 284 33.52 -21.82 5.05
CA ASP A 284 33.80 -21.04 3.84
C ASP A 284 32.74 -21.26 2.76
N LYS A 285 32.27 -22.51 2.58
CA LYS A 285 31.18 -22.84 1.66
C LYS A 285 29.85 -22.22 2.07
N LEU A 286 29.48 -22.30 3.35
CA LEU A 286 28.24 -21.69 3.87
C LEU A 286 28.27 -20.17 3.76
N ASP A 287 29.42 -19.55 4.00
CA ASP A 287 29.62 -18.10 3.87
C ASP A 287 29.49 -17.65 2.40
N SER A 288 30.08 -18.40 1.46
CA SER A 288 29.87 -18.18 0.01
C SER A 288 28.39 -18.36 -0.37
N ALA A 289 27.77 -19.46 0.03
CA ALA A 289 26.37 -19.77 -0.31
C ALA A 289 25.37 -18.73 0.22
N MET A 290 25.66 -18.11 1.37
CA MET A 290 24.89 -17.00 1.95
C MET A 290 25.13 -15.69 1.19
N ARG A 291 26.39 -15.35 0.87
CA ARG A 291 26.73 -14.15 0.09
C ARG A 291 26.11 -14.17 -1.30
N ASP A 292 26.21 -15.29 -2.01
CA ASP A 292 25.65 -15.43 -3.36
C ASP A 292 24.13 -15.23 -3.34
N HIS A 293 23.44 -15.83 -2.36
CA HIS A 293 21.98 -15.68 -2.20
C HIS A 293 21.60 -14.25 -1.82
N GLN A 294 22.36 -13.58 -0.96
CA GLN A 294 22.13 -12.17 -0.62
C GLN A 294 22.29 -11.27 -1.87
N GLN A 295 23.35 -11.47 -2.66
CA GLN A 295 23.57 -10.71 -3.90
C GLN A 295 22.45 -10.94 -4.93
N TYR A 296 22.00 -12.18 -5.09
CA TYR A 296 20.83 -12.49 -5.92
C TYR A 296 19.59 -11.76 -5.42
N GLN A 297 19.31 -11.79 -4.12
CA GLN A 297 18.12 -11.16 -3.56
C GLN A 297 18.14 -9.63 -3.70
N ASP A 298 19.30 -9.01 -3.51
CA ASP A 298 19.49 -7.57 -3.72
C ASP A 298 19.29 -7.20 -5.20
N ALA A 299 19.84 -7.97 -6.14
CA ALA A 299 19.68 -7.75 -7.58
C ALA A 299 18.24 -8.01 -8.07
N ALA A 300 17.56 -9.02 -7.52
CA ALA A 300 16.17 -9.32 -7.81
C ALA A 300 15.24 -8.19 -7.34
N GLN A 301 15.50 -7.63 -6.16
CA GLN A 301 14.76 -6.48 -5.64
C GLN A 301 15.00 -5.23 -6.49
N ASP A 302 16.26 -4.91 -6.82
CA ASP A 302 16.61 -3.78 -7.68
C ASP A 302 15.96 -3.88 -9.08
N PHE A 303 15.96 -5.08 -9.69
CA PHE A 303 15.24 -5.31 -10.95
C PHE A 303 13.73 -5.11 -10.81
N THR A 304 13.12 -5.66 -9.75
CA THR A 304 11.67 -5.57 -9.51
C THR A 304 11.23 -4.12 -9.28
N ASP A 305 11.97 -3.37 -8.47
CA ASP A 305 11.68 -1.96 -8.20
C ASP A 305 11.82 -1.09 -9.46
N TRP A 306 12.88 -1.34 -10.24
CA TRP A 306 13.08 -0.68 -11.52
C TRP A 306 11.95 -1.02 -12.51
N LEU A 307 11.54 -2.29 -12.61
CA LEU A 307 10.50 -2.74 -13.52
C LEU A 307 9.13 -2.13 -13.17
N ASN A 308 8.78 -2.10 -11.88
CA ASN A 308 7.54 -1.48 -11.41
C ASN A 308 7.51 0.02 -11.73
N SER A 309 8.60 0.75 -11.47
CA SER A 309 8.71 2.17 -11.82
C SER A 309 8.65 2.42 -13.33
N ALA A 310 9.20 1.52 -14.14
CA ALA A 310 9.10 1.58 -15.59
C ALA A 310 7.66 1.34 -16.07
N ARG A 311 6.95 0.36 -15.48
CA ARG A 311 5.56 0.02 -15.82
C ARG A 311 4.60 1.16 -15.48
N GLU A 312 4.72 1.78 -14.30
CA GLU A 312 3.90 2.93 -13.92
C GLU A 312 4.07 4.11 -14.90
N ARG A 313 5.32 4.41 -15.29
CA ARG A 313 5.60 5.48 -16.26
C ARG A 313 5.08 5.16 -17.66
N LEU A 314 5.13 3.89 -18.06
CA LEU A 314 4.61 3.40 -19.33
C LEU A 314 3.08 3.51 -19.38
N GLU A 315 2.38 3.08 -18.33
CA GLU A 315 0.91 3.17 -18.23
C GLU A 315 0.41 4.60 -18.37
N ALA A 316 1.12 5.57 -17.79
CA ALA A 316 0.80 7.00 -17.91
C ALA A 316 0.89 7.54 -19.36
N CYS A 317 1.56 6.82 -20.26
CA CYS A 317 1.69 7.18 -21.68
C CYS A 317 0.90 6.25 -22.63
N ALA A 318 0.31 5.17 -22.11
CA ALA A 318 -0.34 4.14 -22.92
C ALA A 318 -1.76 4.52 -23.40
N ASP A 319 -2.35 5.56 -22.84
CA ASP A 319 -3.71 5.99 -23.18
C ASP A 319 -3.76 6.80 -24.49
N ARG A 320 -4.80 6.52 -25.29
CA ARG A 320 -4.99 7.11 -26.63
C ARG A 320 -5.65 8.49 -26.59
N THR A 321 -5.75 9.10 -25.41
CA THR A 321 -6.50 10.34 -25.19
C THR A 321 -5.68 11.57 -25.58
N GLY A 322 -6.37 12.60 -26.05
CA GLY A 322 -5.80 13.90 -26.38
C GLY A 322 -5.64 14.15 -27.87
N ASP A 323 -5.15 15.34 -28.19
CA ASP A 323 -4.95 15.79 -29.56
C ASP A 323 -3.65 15.25 -30.17
N LYS A 324 -3.48 15.43 -31.48
CA LYS A 324 -2.33 14.91 -32.24
C LYS A 324 -0.97 15.32 -31.65
N LEU A 325 -0.87 16.53 -31.07
CA LEU A 325 0.36 17.00 -30.42
C LEU A 325 0.61 16.28 -29.09
N SER A 326 -0.43 16.08 -28.28
CA SER A 326 -0.34 15.31 -27.04
C SER A 326 0.04 13.85 -27.29
N LEU A 327 -0.56 13.20 -28.30
CA LEU A 327 -0.23 11.83 -28.70
C LEU A 327 1.22 11.73 -29.21
N LYS A 328 1.68 12.74 -29.95
CA LYS A 328 3.08 12.83 -30.40
C LYS A 328 4.06 12.95 -29.22
N SER A 329 3.74 13.77 -28.22
CA SER A 329 4.54 13.92 -26.99
C SER A 329 4.61 12.62 -26.19
N LYS A 330 3.47 11.91 -26.03
CA LYS A 330 3.42 10.57 -25.40
C LYS A 330 4.29 9.56 -26.17
N ARG A 331 4.24 9.58 -27.51
CA ARG A 331 5.07 8.73 -28.36
C ARG A 331 6.56 9.06 -28.25
N ASP A 332 6.93 10.34 -28.15
CA ASP A 332 8.33 10.73 -27.96
C ASP A 332 8.86 10.31 -26.58
N ARG A 333 8.01 10.29 -25.54
CA ARG A 333 8.34 9.67 -24.23
C ARG A 333 8.53 8.15 -24.32
N LEU A 334 7.73 7.44 -25.13
CA LEU A 334 7.94 6.00 -25.35
C LEU A 334 9.33 5.70 -25.96
N LYS A 335 9.84 6.57 -26.84
CA LYS A 335 11.21 6.45 -27.37
C LYS A 335 12.28 6.57 -26.27
N GLU A 336 12.05 7.44 -25.29
CA GLU A 336 12.91 7.55 -24.10
C GLU A 336 12.88 6.25 -23.28
N PHE A 337 11.69 5.68 -23.05
CA PHE A 337 11.57 4.38 -22.36
C PHE A 337 12.27 3.25 -23.12
N HIS A 338 12.21 3.27 -24.46
CA HIS A 338 12.93 2.34 -25.32
C HIS A 338 14.46 2.38 -25.10
N SER A 339 15.02 3.57 -24.80
CA SER A 339 16.45 3.68 -24.48
C SER A 339 16.82 3.02 -23.14
N ASN A 340 15.89 3.04 -22.18
CA ASN A 340 16.04 2.43 -20.86
C ASN A 340 15.84 0.89 -20.88
N VAL A 341 15.33 0.31 -21.98
CA VAL A 341 15.17 -1.14 -22.11
C VAL A 341 16.51 -1.87 -21.95
N SER A 342 17.60 -1.27 -22.43
CA SER A 342 18.95 -1.81 -22.30
C SER A 342 19.40 -1.96 -20.84
N GLU A 343 19.02 -1.01 -19.99
CA GLU A 343 19.28 -1.05 -18.55
C GLU A 343 18.50 -2.19 -17.88
N GLY A 344 17.19 -2.29 -18.15
CA GLY A 344 16.32 -3.35 -17.64
C GLY A 344 16.80 -4.75 -18.05
N GLN A 345 17.17 -4.91 -19.32
CA GLN A 345 17.74 -6.17 -19.83
C GLN A 345 19.05 -6.53 -19.13
N SER A 346 19.91 -5.54 -18.86
CA SER A 346 21.16 -5.74 -18.13
C SER A 346 20.90 -6.16 -16.68
N LYS A 347 19.96 -5.52 -15.99
CA LYS A 347 19.56 -5.87 -14.61
C LYS A 347 18.98 -7.28 -14.55
N LEU A 348 18.05 -7.63 -15.45
CA LEU A 348 17.50 -8.98 -15.55
C LEU A 348 18.59 -10.03 -15.82
N SER A 349 19.50 -9.76 -16.75
CA SER A 349 20.63 -10.65 -17.05
C SER A 349 21.52 -10.88 -15.83
N LEU A 350 21.83 -9.83 -15.07
CA LEU A 350 22.60 -9.92 -13.83
C LEU A 350 21.85 -10.79 -12.80
N THR A 351 20.55 -10.53 -12.59
CA THR A 351 19.72 -11.31 -11.67
C THR A 351 19.65 -12.78 -12.07
N CYS A 352 19.49 -13.11 -13.35
CA CYS A 352 19.53 -14.50 -13.82
C CYS A 352 20.89 -15.18 -13.60
N GLN A 353 22.00 -14.45 -13.83
CA GLN A 353 23.35 -14.97 -13.59
C GLN A 353 23.59 -15.24 -12.10
N LEU A 354 23.20 -14.31 -11.23
CA LEU A 354 23.28 -14.48 -9.77
C LEU A 354 22.33 -15.57 -9.27
N GLY A 355 21.15 -15.71 -9.86
CA GLY A 355 20.21 -16.80 -9.57
C GLY A 355 20.78 -18.16 -9.91
N THR A 356 21.45 -18.29 -11.07
CA THR A 356 22.15 -19.51 -11.48
C THR A 356 23.34 -19.82 -10.55
N THR A 357 24.11 -18.80 -10.18
CA THR A 357 25.24 -18.94 -9.25
C THR A 357 24.75 -19.39 -7.87
N THR A 358 23.67 -18.78 -7.38
CA THR A 358 23.05 -19.14 -6.10
C THR A 358 22.46 -20.55 -6.13
N ALA A 359 21.85 -20.96 -7.25
CA ALA A 359 21.30 -22.30 -7.43
C ALA A 359 22.37 -23.40 -7.33
N ASN A 360 23.59 -23.14 -7.81
CA ASN A 360 24.72 -24.07 -7.65
C ASN A 360 25.13 -24.24 -6.18
N ASN A 361 24.87 -23.24 -5.33
CA ASN A 361 25.24 -23.18 -3.92
C ASN A 361 24.00 -23.26 -2.99
N THR A 362 22.94 -23.97 -3.41
CA THR A 362 21.69 -24.12 -2.63
C THR A 362 21.19 -25.57 -2.68
N SER A 363 20.30 -25.94 -1.74
CA SER A 363 19.58 -27.22 -1.75
C SER A 363 18.80 -27.45 -3.05
N VAL A 364 18.47 -28.71 -3.38
CA VAL A 364 17.67 -29.02 -4.58
C VAL A 364 16.31 -28.31 -4.57
N SER A 365 15.61 -28.30 -3.43
CA SER A 365 14.34 -27.58 -3.28
C SER A 365 14.48 -26.06 -3.46
N GLY A 366 15.58 -25.47 -3.01
CA GLY A 366 15.86 -24.06 -3.24
C GLY A 366 16.19 -23.74 -4.70
N ARG A 367 16.76 -24.67 -5.48
CA ARG A 367 16.98 -24.48 -6.92
C ARG A 367 15.67 -24.32 -7.66
N ASP A 368 14.68 -25.15 -7.34
CA ASP A 368 13.34 -25.07 -7.94
C ASP A 368 12.61 -23.77 -7.57
N VAL A 369 12.87 -23.22 -6.38
CA VAL A 369 12.35 -21.90 -5.97
C VAL A 369 13.02 -20.80 -6.79
N LEU A 370 14.36 -20.76 -6.80
CA LEU A 370 15.12 -19.75 -7.55
C LEU A 370 14.78 -19.78 -9.05
N GLN A 371 14.66 -20.97 -9.64
CA GLN A 371 14.28 -21.10 -11.04
C GLN A 371 12.90 -20.48 -11.31
N ARG A 372 11.90 -20.79 -10.48
CA ARG A 372 10.55 -20.21 -10.63
C ARG A 372 10.53 -18.69 -10.47
N GLU A 373 11.29 -18.15 -9.51
CA GLU A 373 11.44 -16.71 -9.32
C GLU A 373 12.09 -16.05 -10.54
N THR A 374 13.16 -16.66 -11.06
CA THR A 374 13.87 -16.13 -12.22
C THR A 374 13.00 -16.18 -13.49
N GLU A 375 12.27 -17.27 -13.71
CA GLU A 375 11.31 -17.42 -14.81
C GLU A 375 10.13 -16.45 -14.68
N HIS A 376 9.68 -16.15 -13.45
CA HIS A 376 8.65 -15.16 -13.21
C HIS A 376 9.13 -13.75 -13.58
N MET A 377 10.33 -13.36 -13.17
CA MET A 377 10.92 -12.07 -13.54
C MET A 377 11.15 -11.94 -15.05
N GLN A 378 11.54 -13.03 -15.74
CA GLN A 378 11.64 -13.05 -17.20
C GLN A 378 10.27 -12.84 -17.87
N ARG A 379 9.21 -13.48 -17.37
CA ARG A 379 7.84 -13.30 -17.87
C ARG A 379 7.33 -11.88 -17.66
N GLU A 380 7.53 -11.31 -16.47
CA GLU A 380 7.13 -9.91 -16.18
C GLU A 380 7.86 -8.91 -17.10
N TRP A 381 9.12 -9.19 -17.44
CA TRP A 381 9.87 -8.41 -18.40
C TRP A 381 9.31 -8.51 -19.82
N GLU A 382 8.99 -9.71 -20.29
CA GLU A 382 8.34 -9.93 -21.59
C GLU A 382 6.99 -9.21 -21.65
N ASP A 383 6.18 -9.29 -20.59
CA ASP A 383 4.91 -8.60 -20.49
C ASP A 383 5.07 -7.07 -20.54
N TYR A 384 6.10 -6.52 -19.89
CA TYR A 384 6.44 -5.10 -20.00
C TYR A 384 6.82 -4.70 -21.43
N LEU A 385 7.66 -5.49 -22.12
CA LEU A 385 8.03 -5.23 -23.51
C LEU A 385 6.81 -5.30 -24.45
N ASN A 386 5.95 -6.30 -24.26
CA ASN A 386 4.71 -6.45 -25.02
C ASN A 386 3.76 -5.28 -24.79
N LEU A 387 3.61 -4.83 -23.54
CA LEU A 387 2.80 -3.65 -23.20
C LEU A 387 3.35 -2.38 -23.86
N MET A 388 4.68 -2.21 -23.85
CA MET A 388 5.33 -1.07 -24.49
C MET A 388 5.11 -1.08 -26.01
N GLN A 389 5.32 -2.23 -26.66
CA GLN A 389 5.09 -2.37 -28.09
C GLN A 389 3.61 -2.16 -28.45
N HIS A 390 2.69 -2.66 -27.63
CA HIS A 390 1.26 -2.44 -27.82
C HIS A 390 0.90 -0.95 -27.69
N ALA A 391 1.42 -0.25 -26.68
CA ALA A 391 1.24 1.19 -26.51
C ALA A 391 1.79 1.98 -27.71
N GLU A 392 2.99 1.64 -28.19
CA GLU A 392 3.58 2.27 -29.38
C GLU A 392 2.72 2.08 -30.63
N THR A 393 2.29 0.85 -30.89
CA THR A 393 1.46 0.51 -32.05
C THR A 393 0.09 1.20 -31.98
N SER A 394 -0.49 1.23 -30.79
CA SER A 394 -1.78 1.87 -30.50
C SER A 394 -1.75 3.39 -30.72
N LEU A 395 -0.69 4.06 -30.22
CA LEU A 395 -0.49 5.50 -30.45
C LEU A 395 -0.22 5.80 -31.93
N ASP A 396 0.61 5.00 -32.60
CA ASP A 396 0.87 5.15 -34.05
C ASP A 396 -0.40 5.05 -34.89
N GLN A 397 -1.23 4.04 -34.61
CA GLN A 397 -2.51 3.87 -35.29
C GLN A 397 -3.41 5.09 -35.10
N THR A 398 -3.52 5.61 -33.87
CA THR A 398 -4.34 6.81 -33.59
C THR A 398 -3.77 8.05 -34.30
N MET A 399 -2.45 8.21 -34.30
CA MET A 399 -1.77 9.31 -35.01
C MET A 399 -1.98 9.21 -36.52
N GLY A 400 -1.99 8.00 -37.08
CA GLY A 400 -2.36 7.73 -38.47
C GLY A 400 -3.79 8.16 -38.77
N MET A 401 -4.76 7.75 -37.95
CA MET A 401 -6.17 8.17 -38.09
C MET A 401 -6.34 9.69 -38.04
N TRP A 402 -5.61 10.39 -37.16
CA TRP A 402 -5.56 11.86 -37.12
C TRP A 402 -5.00 12.46 -38.42
N GLY A 403 -3.93 11.87 -38.97
CA GLY A 403 -3.37 12.28 -40.26
C GLY A 403 -4.36 12.11 -41.42
N ASP A 404 -5.04 10.97 -41.48
CA ASP A 404 -6.05 10.68 -42.50
C ASP A 404 -7.26 11.62 -42.40
N PHE A 405 -7.70 11.93 -41.17
CA PHE A 405 -8.78 12.89 -40.92
C PHE A 405 -8.42 14.28 -41.44
N GLU A 406 -7.24 14.82 -41.08
CA GLU A 406 -6.80 16.15 -41.51
C GLU A 406 -6.70 16.25 -43.03
N ALA A 407 -6.14 15.22 -43.69
CA ALA A 407 -6.02 15.17 -45.14
C ALA A 407 -7.39 15.15 -45.84
N LYS A 408 -8.31 14.30 -45.37
CA LYS A 408 -9.68 14.21 -45.92
C LYS A 408 -10.48 15.49 -45.65
N PHE A 409 -10.37 16.08 -44.46
CA PHE A 409 -11.05 17.33 -44.11
C PHE A 409 -10.63 18.47 -45.05
N GLU A 410 -9.33 18.64 -45.27
CA GLU A 410 -8.81 19.66 -46.19
C GLU A 410 -9.28 19.41 -47.63
N GLN A 411 -9.22 18.15 -48.09
CA GLN A 411 -9.69 17.76 -49.41
C GLN A 411 -11.18 18.12 -49.62
N PHE A 412 -12.05 17.76 -48.68
CA PHE A 412 -13.49 18.07 -48.78
C PHE A 412 -13.77 19.57 -48.64
N ALA A 413 -13.07 20.27 -47.74
CA ALA A 413 -13.21 21.72 -47.59
C ALA A 413 -12.86 22.49 -48.87
N GLN A 414 -11.77 22.08 -49.55
CA GLN A 414 -11.37 22.65 -50.83
C GLN A 414 -12.39 22.35 -51.94
N TRP A 415 -12.87 21.10 -52.02
CA TRP A 415 -13.87 20.71 -53.01
C TRP A 415 -15.19 21.47 -52.82
N LEU A 416 -15.70 21.57 -51.57
CA LEU A 416 -16.92 22.31 -51.24
C LEU A 416 -16.82 23.78 -51.68
N LYS A 417 -15.69 24.43 -51.38
CA LYS A 417 -15.44 25.83 -51.77
C LYS A 417 -15.41 26.00 -53.30
N ALA A 418 -14.77 25.07 -54.01
CA ALA A 418 -14.71 25.10 -55.47
C ALA A 418 -16.10 24.92 -56.11
N MET A 419 -16.88 23.97 -55.60
CA MET A 419 -18.23 23.68 -56.12
C MET A 419 -19.23 24.82 -55.80
N GLU A 420 -19.16 25.40 -54.60
CA GLU A 420 -19.94 26.58 -54.23
C GLU A 420 -19.68 27.77 -55.18
N THR A 421 -18.41 27.99 -55.54
CA THR A 421 -18.02 29.03 -56.49
C THR A 421 -18.61 28.77 -57.89
N LYS A 422 -18.56 27.51 -58.37
CA LYS A 422 -19.16 27.12 -59.67
C LYS A 422 -20.68 27.35 -59.71
N VAL A 423 -21.39 27.09 -58.61
CA VAL A 423 -22.85 27.22 -58.53
C VAL A 423 -23.28 28.68 -58.42
N LYS A 424 -22.54 29.52 -57.68
CA LYS A 424 -22.86 30.94 -57.50
C LYS A 424 -22.58 31.80 -58.75
N GLY A 425 -21.63 31.41 -59.61
CA GLY A 425 -21.26 32.13 -60.82
C GLY A 425 -22.20 31.89 -62.02
N HIS A 426 -23.46 32.31 -61.96
CA HIS A 426 -24.43 32.18 -63.06
C HIS A 426 -25.09 33.51 -63.46
N GLU A 427 -25.38 33.67 -64.75
CA GLU A 427 -25.99 34.88 -65.32
C GLU A 427 -27.40 34.58 -65.86
N LEU A 428 -28.30 35.58 -65.80
CA LEU A 428 -29.64 35.51 -66.41
C LEU A 428 -29.57 35.21 -67.91
N LYS A 429 -30.56 34.50 -68.45
CA LYS A 429 -30.62 34.11 -69.87
C LYS A 429 -31.72 34.86 -70.64
N ASN A 430 -31.58 34.93 -71.97
CA ASN A 430 -32.44 35.77 -72.81
C ASN A 430 -33.70 35.04 -73.27
N THR A 431 -33.61 33.74 -73.54
CA THR A 431 -34.70 32.94 -74.12
C THR A 431 -35.14 31.80 -73.19
N SER A 432 -36.36 31.29 -73.41
CA SER A 432 -36.90 30.11 -72.72
C SER A 432 -35.95 28.89 -72.82
N GLN A 433 -35.41 28.61 -74.02
CA GLN A 433 -34.50 27.49 -74.26
C GLN A 433 -33.18 27.61 -73.47
N GLU A 434 -32.57 28.80 -73.43
CA GLU A 434 -31.35 29.03 -72.66
C GLU A 434 -31.58 28.90 -71.14
N LYS A 435 -32.74 29.37 -70.65
CA LYS A 435 -33.15 29.19 -69.25
C LYS A 435 -33.31 27.70 -68.91
N GLN A 436 -33.93 26.91 -69.81
CA GLN A 436 -34.06 25.46 -69.63
C GLN A 436 -32.71 24.75 -69.60
N ALA A 437 -31.78 25.11 -70.51
CA ALA A 437 -30.42 24.55 -70.51
C ALA A 437 -29.67 24.86 -69.20
N GLN A 438 -29.90 26.03 -68.60
CA GLN A 438 -29.31 26.40 -67.31
C GLN A 438 -29.89 25.57 -66.14
N VAL A 439 -31.19 25.25 -66.16
CA VAL A 439 -31.81 24.32 -65.19
C VAL A 439 -31.16 22.93 -65.27
N GLU A 440 -30.99 22.39 -66.48
CA GLU A 440 -30.32 21.09 -66.67
C GLU A 440 -28.87 21.11 -66.22
N LYS A 441 -28.16 22.23 -66.43
CA LYS A 441 -26.81 22.42 -65.90
C LYS A 441 -26.82 22.34 -64.37
N PHE A 442 -27.73 23.00 -63.66
CA PHE A 442 -27.80 22.90 -62.19
C PHE A 442 -28.20 21.51 -61.70
N LYS A 443 -29.10 20.79 -62.39
CA LYS A 443 -29.43 19.39 -62.09
C LYS A 443 -28.19 18.50 -62.14
N LYS A 444 -27.34 18.66 -63.16
CA LYS A 444 -26.07 17.93 -63.27
C LYS A 444 -25.10 18.24 -62.11
N HIS A 445 -24.99 19.51 -61.69
CA HIS A 445 -24.17 19.87 -60.52
C HIS A 445 -24.73 19.25 -59.22
N ARG A 446 -26.06 19.14 -59.10
CA ARG A 446 -26.70 18.45 -57.97
C ARG A 446 -26.36 16.96 -57.93
N GLU A 447 -26.35 16.29 -59.07
CA GLU A 447 -25.94 14.87 -59.17
C GLU A 447 -24.48 14.68 -58.74
N GLU A 448 -23.57 15.55 -59.17
CA GLU A 448 -22.16 15.54 -58.75
C GLU A 448 -22.02 15.73 -57.23
N ILE A 449 -22.80 16.63 -56.63
CA ILE A 449 -22.80 16.84 -55.17
C ILE A 449 -23.34 15.60 -54.44
N LEU A 450 -24.45 15.03 -54.90
CA LEU A 450 -25.04 13.83 -54.31
C LEU A 450 -24.13 12.60 -54.42
N ALA A 451 -23.33 12.50 -55.49
CA ALA A 451 -22.34 11.42 -55.63
C ALA A 451 -21.24 11.47 -54.56
N HIS A 452 -20.98 12.63 -53.94
CA HIS A 452 -20.03 12.77 -52.83
C HIS A 452 -20.64 12.47 -51.45
N GLN A 453 -21.97 12.33 -51.32
CA GLN A 453 -22.67 11.99 -50.07
C GLN A 453 -22.04 10.78 -49.34
N PRO A 454 -21.78 9.63 -49.99
CA PRO A 454 -21.26 8.45 -49.28
C PRO A 454 -19.84 8.66 -48.75
N GLN A 455 -19.08 9.57 -49.35
CA GLN A 455 -17.72 9.90 -48.91
C GLN A 455 -17.74 10.83 -47.69
N ILE A 456 -18.69 11.77 -47.64
CA ILE A 456 -18.93 12.65 -46.48
C ILE A 456 -19.49 11.86 -45.29
N ASP A 457 -20.38 10.90 -45.53
CA ASP A 457 -20.92 10.02 -44.49
C ASP A 457 -19.81 9.15 -43.88
N ARG A 458 -19.00 8.49 -44.71
CA ARG A 458 -17.82 7.73 -44.25
C ARG A 458 -16.82 8.61 -43.50
N PHE A 459 -16.59 9.84 -43.94
CA PHE A 459 -15.73 10.79 -43.21
C PHE A 459 -16.29 11.13 -41.83
N THR A 460 -17.62 11.25 -41.72
CA THR A 460 -18.31 11.48 -40.45
C THR A 460 -18.15 10.27 -39.52
N ASP A 461 -18.26 9.05 -40.04
CA ASP A 461 -18.04 7.80 -39.29
C ASP A 461 -16.57 7.67 -38.84
N ASP A 462 -15.61 7.92 -39.73
CA ASP A 462 -14.17 7.92 -39.45
C ASP A 462 -13.85 8.92 -38.32
N ALA A 463 -14.47 10.11 -38.36
CA ALA A 463 -14.29 11.14 -37.34
C ALA A 463 -14.97 10.80 -36.00
N GLN A 464 -16.12 10.12 -36.01
CA GLN A 464 -16.75 9.61 -34.78
C GLN A 464 -15.90 8.51 -34.13
N ASN A 465 -15.37 7.58 -34.92
CA ASN A 465 -14.43 6.56 -34.42
C ASN A 465 -13.16 7.19 -33.82
N LEU A 466 -12.62 8.21 -34.47
CA LEU A 466 -11.49 8.97 -33.94
C LEU A 466 -11.86 9.74 -32.66
N MET A 467 -13.07 10.30 -32.57
CA MET A 467 -13.58 10.98 -31.38
C MET A 467 -13.77 10.03 -30.19
N HIS A 468 -14.30 8.83 -30.42
CA HIS A 468 -14.39 7.79 -29.38
C HIS A 468 -13.01 7.33 -28.88
N THR A 469 -12.01 7.34 -29.77
CA THR A 469 -10.66 6.90 -29.45
C THR A 469 -9.81 8.00 -28.77
N SER A 470 -9.89 9.24 -29.25
CA SER A 470 -9.06 10.37 -28.81
C SER A 470 -9.73 11.29 -27.79
N SER A 471 -11.06 11.21 -27.66
CA SER A 471 -11.89 12.06 -26.79
C SER A 471 -11.78 13.58 -27.06
N ASP A 472 -11.32 14.01 -28.24
CA ASP A 472 -11.26 15.44 -28.60
C ASP A 472 -12.59 15.94 -29.18
N ILE A 473 -13.29 16.77 -28.41
CA ILE A 473 -14.59 17.36 -28.74
C ILE A 473 -14.51 18.31 -29.94
N ARG A 474 -13.33 18.85 -30.26
CA ARG A 474 -13.14 19.77 -31.40
C ARG A 474 -13.42 19.11 -32.74
N LEU A 475 -13.20 17.79 -32.85
CA LEU A 475 -13.52 16.99 -34.04
C LEU A 475 -15.01 17.10 -34.42
N SER A 476 -15.90 17.02 -33.43
CA SER A 476 -17.35 17.15 -33.64
C SER A 476 -17.71 18.51 -34.24
N THR A 477 -17.05 19.58 -33.78
CA THR A 477 -17.28 20.94 -34.29
C THR A 477 -16.80 21.08 -35.74
N GLN A 478 -15.62 20.56 -36.07
CA GLN A 478 -15.07 20.60 -37.43
C GLN A 478 -15.91 19.77 -38.41
N VAL A 479 -16.29 18.55 -38.03
CA VAL A 479 -17.16 17.68 -38.83
C VAL A 479 -18.52 18.35 -39.03
N SER A 480 -19.14 18.87 -37.97
CA SER A 480 -20.42 19.59 -38.07
C SER A 480 -20.33 20.80 -39.01
N GLN A 481 -19.26 21.60 -38.92
CA GLN A 481 -19.05 22.72 -39.84
C GLN A 481 -18.95 22.29 -41.30
N LEU A 482 -18.23 21.20 -41.60
CA LEU A 482 -18.08 20.69 -42.95
C LEU A 482 -19.39 20.08 -43.48
N THR A 483 -20.08 19.28 -42.67
CA THR A 483 -21.39 18.71 -43.00
C THR A 483 -22.45 19.80 -43.21
N ASN A 484 -22.46 20.85 -42.40
CA ASN A 484 -23.36 22.01 -42.57
C ASN A 484 -23.07 22.77 -43.87
N LYS A 485 -21.79 22.95 -44.25
CA LYS A 485 -21.42 23.55 -45.54
C LYS A 485 -21.87 22.68 -46.73
N TYR A 486 -21.72 21.37 -46.62
CA TYR A 486 -22.20 20.43 -47.63
C TYR A 486 -23.73 20.48 -47.78
N GLN A 487 -24.48 20.44 -46.67
CA GLN A 487 -25.95 20.55 -46.69
C GLN A 487 -26.42 21.91 -47.21
N GLY A 488 -25.73 22.99 -46.84
CA GLY A 488 -25.98 24.34 -47.35
C GLY A 488 -25.73 24.47 -48.86
N LEU A 489 -24.72 23.77 -49.40
CA LEU A 489 -24.49 23.71 -50.84
C LEU A 489 -25.59 22.92 -51.57
N LEU A 490 -26.04 21.81 -50.98
CA LEU A 490 -27.13 20.99 -51.52
C LEU A 490 -28.46 21.78 -51.57
N SER A 491 -28.78 22.52 -50.50
CA SER A 491 -29.97 23.39 -50.46
C SER A 491 -29.87 24.54 -51.46
N LEU A 492 -28.72 25.21 -51.53
CA LEU A 492 -28.47 26.29 -52.49
C LEU A 492 -28.72 25.83 -53.95
N VAL A 493 -28.19 24.67 -54.35
CA VAL A 493 -28.41 24.15 -55.70
C VAL A 493 -29.88 23.79 -55.94
N LYS A 494 -30.57 23.21 -54.93
CA LYS A 494 -32.00 22.90 -55.03
C LYS A 494 -32.84 24.17 -55.23
N ASP A 495 -32.55 25.22 -54.47
CA ASP A 495 -33.26 26.50 -54.56
C ASP A 495 -33.01 27.19 -55.90
N LEU A 496 -31.77 27.12 -56.43
CA LEU A 496 -31.45 27.62 -57.77
C LEU A 496 -32.19 26.85 -58.86
N ILE A 497 -32.28 25.52 -58.77
CA ILE A 497 -33.07 24.72 -59.72
C ILE A 497 -34.54 25.18 -59.70
N ASN A 498 -35.17 25.26 -58.52
CA ASN A 498 -36.56 25.67 -58.40
C ASN A 498 -36.82 27.09 -58.94
N LYS A 499 -35.90 28.01 -58.64
CA LYS A 499 -35.99 29.40 -59.10
C LYS A 499 -35.89 29.51 -60.62
N TRP A 500 -34.92 28.82 -61.22
CA TRP A 500 -34.73 28.82 -62.67
C TRP A 500 -35.82 28.06 -63.43
N ASP A 501 -36.40 27.01 -62.84
CA ASP A 501 -37.54 26.28 -63.41
C ASP A 501 -38.78 27.18 -63.49
N LYS A 502 -39.04 27.97 -62.43
CA LYS A 502 -40.08 29.02 -62.46
C LYS A 502 -39.84 30.05 -63.57
N TYR A 503 -38.59 30.47 -63.78
CA TYR A 503 -38.24 31.41 -64.85
C TYR A 503 -38.50 30.86 -66.25
N VAL A 504 -38.41 29.55 -66.45
CA VAL A 504 -38.77 28.90 -67.70
C VAL A 504 -40.29 28.87 -67.85
N GLN A 505 -41.03 28.43 -66.82
CA GLN A 505 -42.49 28.33 -66.86
C GLN A 505 -43.16 29.67 -67.16
N GLU A 506 -42.71 30.75 -66.53
CA GLU A 506 -43.25 32.10 -66.78
C GLU A 506 -42.96 32.57 -68.22
N HIS A 507 -41.80 32.23 -68.78
CA HIS A 507 -41.44 32.60 -70.16
C HIS A 507 -42.25 31.81 -71.20
N GLN A 508 -42.49 30.51 -70.96
CA GLN A 508 -43.36 29.69 -71.81
C GLN A 508 -44.82 30.16 -71.79
N LEU A 509 -45.31 30.61 -70.62
CA LEU A 509 -46.66 31.16 -70.50
C LEU A 509 -46.84 32.43 -71.36
N TYR A 510 -45.83 33.29 -71.42
CA TYR A 510 -45.83 34.48 -72.30
C TYR A 510 -45.83 34.09 -73.78
N GLU A 511 -44.98 33.15 -74.19
CA GLU A 511 -44.91 32.67 -75.58
C GLU A 511 -46.28 32.11 -76.02
N HIS A 512 -46.95 31.35 -75.15
CA HIS A 512 -48.30 30.81 -75.42
C HIS A 512 -49.37 31.91 -75.55
N ARG A 513 -49.45 32.83 -74.59
CA ARG A 513 -50.43 33.95 -74.62
C ARG A 513 -50.25 34.86 -75.83
N THR A 514 -49.01 35.06 -76.26
CA THR A 514 -48.69 35.87 -77.44
C THR A 514 -49.15 35.19 -78.73
N ALA A 515 -49.02 33.86 -78.83
CA ALA A 515 -49.52 33.10 -79.98
C ALA A 515 -51.06 33.20 -80.10
N ASP A 516 -51.79 33.03 -78.98
CA ASP A 516 -53.26 33.12 -78.94
C ASP A 516 -53.80 34.50 -79.39
N LEU A 517 -53.06 35.58 -79.11
CA LEU A 517 -53.42 36.93 -79.53
C LEU A 517 -53.25 37.11 -81.05
N HIS A 518 -52.14 36.64 -81.60
CA HIS A 518 -51.87 36.77 -83.04
C HIS A 518 -52.90 36.02 -83.89
N GLU A 519 -53.31 34.83 -83.46
CA GLU A 519 -54.35 34.04 -84.15
C GLU A 519 -55.68 34.81 -84.21
N TRP A 520 -56.11 35.40 -83.10
CA TRP A 520 -57.36 36.17 -83.04
C TRP A 520 -57.31 37.43 -83.93
N MET A 521 -56.20 38.19 -83.89
CA MET A 521 -56.07 39.43 -84.68
C MET A 521 -56.11 39.18 -86.20
N GLY A 522 -55.57 38.04 -86.65
CA GLY A 522 -55.63 37.64 -88.06
C GLY A 522 -57.05 37.44 -88.57
N LEU A 523 -57.91 36.77 -87.78
CA LEU A 523 -59.30 36.50 -88.16
C LEU A 523 -60.17 37.77 -88.19
N ALA A 524 -59.99 38.68 -87.23
CA ALA A 524 -60.77 39.92 -87.15
C ALA A 524 -60.47 40.88 -88.31
N SER A 525 -59.20 41.00 -88.70
CA SER A 525 -58.77 41.87 -89.81
C SER A 525 -59.34 41.43 -91.16
N GLN A 526 -59.48 40.12 -91.39
CA GLN A 526 -60.04 39.57 -92.62
C GLN A 526 -61.52 39.92 -92.82
N ARG A 527 -62.31 39.94 -91.73
CA ARG A 527 -63.74 40.27 -91.77
C ARG A 527 -63.98 41.76 -92.06
N LEU A 528 -63.16 42.65 -91.49
CA LEU A 528 -63.27 44.10 -91.69
C LEU A 528 -63.06 44.52 -93.16
N ALA A 529 -62.15 43.86 -93.87
CA ALA A 529 -61.87 44.16 -95.29
C ALA A 529 -63.07 43.95 -96.23
N GLN A 530 -64.09 43.18 -95.82
CA GLN A 530 -65.27 42.90 -96.64
C GLN A 530 -66.29 44.06 -96.64
N CYS A 531 -66.26 44.96 -95.64
CA CYS A 531 -67.26 46.02 -95.45
C CYS A 531 -67.04 47.30 -96.29
N THR A 532 -65.95 47.41 -97.04
CA THR A 532 -65.47 48.67 -97.65
C THR A 532 -65.88 48.93 -99.12
N GLN A 533 -66.88 48.22 -99.69
CA GLN A 533 -67.31 48.36 -101.11
C GLN A 533 -68.62 49.22 -101.28
N PRO A 534 -68.90 49.98 -102.38
CA PRO A 534 -70.08 50.88 -102.56
C PRO A 534 -71.44 50.19 -102.89
N VAL A 535 -72.60 50.93 -102.84
CA VAL A 535 -74.00 50.43 -103.04
C VAL A 535 -74.95 51.44 -103.73
N ALA A 536 -76.07 50.97 -104.33
CA ALA A 536 -76.89 51.73 -105.31
C ALA A 536 -78.37 52.02 -104.92
N ASP A 537 -78.88 51.46 -103.82
CA ASP A 537 -80.30 51.54 -103.41
C ASP A 537 -80.46 51.44 -101.87
N GLN A 538 -81.68 51.71 -101.37
CA GLN A 538 -81.96 51.80 -99.92
C GLN A 538 -81.83 50.46 -99.17
N GLU A 539 -82.07 49.32 -99.84
CA GLU A 539 -82.08 47.97 -99.23
C GLU A 539 -80.65 47.41 -99.01
N SER A 540 -79.75 47.58 -99.99
CA SER A 540 -78.34 47.13 -99.88
C SER A 540 -77.49 47.96 -98.90
N LEU A 541 -77.98 49.14 -98.48
CA LEU A 541 -77.35 49.99 -97.47
C LEU A 541 -77.57 49.43 -96.04
N GLU A 542 -78.61 48.61 -95.83
CA GLU A 542 -78.98 48.06 -94.53
C GLU A 542 -78.20 46.77 -94.19
N GLU A 543 -77.83 45.91 -95.16
CA GLU A 543 -77.02 44.69 -94.92
C GLU A 543 -75.59 44.99 -94.44
N LYS A 544 -74.92 45.98 -95.04
CA LYS A 544 -73.56 46.39 -94.66
C LYS A 544 -73.49 46.98 -93.24
N ARG A 545 -74.61 47.55 -92.76
CA ARG A 545 -74.75 48.04 -91.38
C ARG A 545 -74.73 46.90 -90.36
N ALA A 546 -75.28 45.74 -90.68
CA ALA A 546 -75.36 44.59 -89.76
C ALA A 546 -73.99 43.92 -89.51
N MET A 547 -73.15 43.75 -90.54
CA MET A 547 -71.81 43.13 -90.40
C MET A 547 -70.85 43.98 -89.54
N ILE A 548 -70.91 45.31 -89.69
CA ILE A 548 -70.10 46.24 -88.88
C ILE A 548 -70.51 46.17 -87.40
N GLN A 549 -71.80 46.01 -87.10
CA GLN A 549 -72.28 45.85 -85.72
C GLN A 549 -71.76 44.57 -85.04
N MET A 550 -71.61 43.46 -85.78
CA MET A 550 -71.04 42.21 -85.26
C MET A 550 -69.55 42.33 -84.86
N LEU A 551 -68.73 43.02 -85.64
CA LEU A 551 -67.31 43.21 -85.29
C LEU A 551 -67.13 44.15 -84.08
N PHE A 552 -68.07 45.09 -83.86
CA PHE A 552 -68.08 45.93 -82.66
C PHE A 552 -68.38 45.13 -81.38
N THR A 553 -69.11 44.02 -81.44
CA THR A 553 -69.39 43.18 -80.26
C THR A 553 -68.24 42.23 -79.91
N GLU A 554 -67.51 41.69 -80.90
CA GLU A 554 -66.37 40.77 -80.66
C GLU A 554 -65.10 41.46 -80.12
N LYS A 555 -64.98 42.79 -80.26
CA LYS A 555 -63.80 43.58 -79.89
C LYS A 555 -63.36 43.42 -78.42
N GLU A 556 -64.28 43.33 -77.47
CA GLU A 556 -63.92 43.21 -76.05
C GLU A 556 -63.12 41.92 -75.76
N HIS A 557 -63.37 40.84 -76.50
CA HIS A 557 -62.65 39.57 -76.34
C HIS A 557 -61.19 39.66 -76.83
N GLY A 558 -60.94 40.37 -77.93
CA GLY A 558 -59.59 40.63 -78.43
C GLY A 558 -58.77 41.54 -77.49
N HIS A 559 -59.41 42.54 -76.89
CA HIS A 559 -58.76 43.42 -75.91
C HIS A 559 -58.32 42.67 -74.65
N GLN A 560 -59.13 41.71 -74.20
CA GLN A 560 -58.79 40.84 -73.07
C GLN A 560 -57.55 39.98 -73.37
N LYS A 561 -57.46 39.38 -74.57
CA LYS A 561 -56.29 38.61 -75.00
C LYS A 561 -55.02 39.48 -75.07
N LEU A 562 -55.13 40.71 -75.58
CA LEU A 562 -54.01 41.67 -75.62
C LEU A 562 -53.53 42.02 -74.20
N SER A 563 -54.46 42.29 -73.28
CA SER A 563 -54.15 42.63 -71.89
C SER A 563 -53.40 41.50 -71.17
N LEU A 564 -53.84 40.25 -71.35
CA LEU A 564 -53.20 39.07 -70.73
C LEU A 564 -51.79 38.81 -71.28
N ALA A 565 -51.55 39.06 -72.58
CA ALA A 565 -50.23 38.93 -73.19
C ALA A 565 -49.27 40.01 -72.65
N VAL A 566 -49.72 41.26 -72.54
CA VAL A 566 -48.94 42.38 -71.96
C VAL A 566 -48.57 42.10 -70.51
N GLU A 567 -49.53 41.69 -69.68
CA GLU A 567 -49.29 41.35 -68.27
C GLU A 567 -48.22 40.24 -68.13
N SER A 568 -48.34 39.17 -68.93
CA SER A 568 -47.36 38.08 -68.89
C SER A 568 -45.96 38.48 -69.40
N GLY A 569 -45.87 39.38 -70.38
CA GLY A 569 -44.58 39.85 -70.91
C GLY A 569 -43.88 40.85 -69.98
N GLU A 570 -44.63 41.75 -69.33
CA GLU A 570 -44.06 42.68 -68.33
C GLU A 570 -43.53 41.96 -67.10
N LYS A 571 -44.19 40.86 -66.70
CA LYS A 571 -43.74 40.00 -65.61
C LYS A 571 -42.36 39.37 -65.85
N LEU A 572 -41.92 39.21 -67.11
CA LEU A 572 -40.63 38.60 -67.44
C LEU A 572 -39.41 39.52 -67.27
N TYR A 573 -39.60 40.84 -67.08
CA TYR A 573 -38.47 41.77 -67.06
C TYR A 573 -37.45 41.53 -65.94
N PRO A 574 -37.86 41.30 -64.67
CA PRO A 574 -36.91 41.07 -63.59
C PRO A 574 -36.04 39.82 -63.81
N ASP A 575 -36.58 38.82 -64.50
CA ASP A 575 -36.06 37.45 -64.53
C ASP A 575 -35.47 37.04 -65.90
N THR A 576 -35.28 38.00 -66.82
CA THR A 576 -34.74 37.78 -68.16
C THR A 576 -33.58 38.76 -68.42
N ALA A 577 -32.53 38.32 -69.10
CA ALA A 577 -31.40 39.18 -69.44
C ALA A 577 -31.79 40.35 -70.36
N SER A 578 -30.94 41.37 -70.42
CA SER A 578 -31.23 42.67 -71.05
C SER A 578 -31.66 42.57 -72.52
N MET A 579 -31.05 41.69 -73.31
CA MET A 579 -31.41 41.49 -74.71
C MET A 579 -32.75 40.76 -74.87
N GLY A 580 -33.03 39.77 -74.02
CA GLY A 580 -34.34 39.12 -73.96
C GLY A 580 -35.47 40.07 -73.56
N ARG A 581 -35.22 40.98 -72.60
CA ARG A 581 -36.19 42.03 -72.23
C ARG A 581 -36.54 42.95 -73.39
N GLU A 582 -35.55 43.40 -74.14
CA GLU A 582 -35.79 44.32 -75.27
C GLU A 582 -36.57 43.63 -76.39
N ARG A 583 -36.31 42.34 -76.61
CA ARG A 583 -37.10 41.51 -77.54
C ARG A 583 -38.58 41.43 -77.13
N VAL A 584 -38.89 41.05 -75.88
CA VAL A 584 -40.26 41.01 -75.35
C VAL A 584 -40.94 42.38 -75.47
N ARG A 585 -40.22 43.46 -75.17
CA ARG A 585 -40.73 44.83 -75.29
C ARG A 585 -41.02 45.24 -76.74
N GLY A 586 -40.26 44.72 -77.70
CA GLY A 586 -40.51 44.91 -79.13
C GLY A 586 -41.76 44.18 -79.59
N GLU A 587 -41.89 42.91 -79.23
CA GLU A 587 -43.05 42.06 -79.55
C GLU A 587 -44.36 42.65 -78.98
N LEU A 588 -44.35 43.12 -77.72
CA LEU A 588 -45.51 43.81 -77.10
C LEU A 588 -45.87 45.15 -77.75
N ARG A 589 -44.88 45.91 -78.25
CA ARG A 589 -45.13 47.18 -78.97
C ARG A 589 -45.83 46.93 -80.29
N GLN A 590 -45.38 45.93 -81.05
CA GLN A 590 -46.00 45.56 -82.32
C GLN A 590 -47.46 45.12 -82.12
N ALA A 591 -47.73 44.25 -81.13
CA ALA A 591 -49.09 43.78 -80.84
C ALA A 591 -50.07 44.91 -80.49
N LYS A 592 -49.62 45.96 -79.79
CA LYS A 592 -50.44 47.14 -79.49
C LYS A 592 -50.74 47.99 -80.74
N GLN A 593 -49.76 48.14 -81.63
CA GLN A 593 -49.92 48.89 -82.88
C GLN A 593 -50.90 48.20 -83.85
N ASP A 594 -50.82 46.88 -83.96
CA ASP A 594 -51.72 46.09 -84.80
C ASP A 594 -53.18 46.20 -84.33
N TRP A 595 -53.40 46.27 -83.01
CA TRP A 595 -54.71 46.49 -82.39
C TRP A 595 -55.33 47.86 -82.73
N GLU A 596 -54.55 48.93 -82.66
CA GLU A 596 -55.01 50.30 -82.98
C GLU A 596 -55.43 50.43 -84.45
N THR A 597 -54.68 49.79 -85.35
CA THR A 597 -54.96 49.79 -86.80
C THR A 597 -56.31 49.15 -87.11
N LEU A 598 -56.65 48.03 -86.44
CA LEU A 598 -57.94 47.35 -86.59
C LEU A 598 -59.13 48.22 -86.15
N LEU A 599 -58.98 48.95 -85.04
CA LEU A 599 -60.02 49.84 -84.48
C LEU A 599 -60.37 51.01 -85.41
N GLN A 600 -59.34 51.62 -86.02
CA GLN A 600 -59.51 52.76 -86.91
C GLN A 600 -60.33 52.36 -88.15
N GLY A 601 -60.01 51.21 -88.76
CA GLY A 601 -60.75 50.71 -89.93
C GLY A 601 -62.23 50.42 -89.65
N LEU A 602 -62.60 50.08 -88.41
CA LEU A 602 -63.98 49.79 -88.00
C LEU A 602 -64.87 51.05 -87.99
N GLN A 603 -64.32 52.21 -87.58
CA GLN A 603 -65.08 53.46 -87.42
C GLN A 603 -65.37 54.17 -88.74
N ASP A 604 -64.45 54.10 -89.71
CA ASP A 604 -64.57 54.76 -91.01
C ASP A 604 -65.64 54.14 -91.94
N ALA A 605 -66.03 52.90 -91.65
CA ALA A 605 -67.09 52.19 -92.39
C ALA A 605 -68.50 52.62 -91.93
N GLN A 606 -68.70 53.00 -90.67
CA GLN A 606 -70.02 53.33 -90.10
C GLN A 606 -70.54 54.73 -90.49
N ARG A 607 -69.67 55.75 -90.52
CA ARG A 607 -70.07 57.15 -90.79
C ARG A 607 -70.69 57.40 -92.18
N ARG A 608 -70.47 56.51 -93.14
CA ARG A 608 -70.90 56.68 -94.53
C ARG A 608 -72.36 56.33 -94.79
N VAL A 609 -72.97 55.50 -93.94
CA VAL A 609 -74.33 54.96 -94.13
C VAL A 609 -75.44 55.89 -93.59
N ASP A 610 -75.17 56.67 -92.53
CA ASP A 610 -76.21 57.43 -91.80
C ASP A 610 -76.64 58.80 -92.43
N GLY A 611 -75.89 59.33 -93.40
CA GLY A 611 -76.08 60.73 -93.87
C GLY A 611 -77.27 60.99 -94.82
N PHE A 612 -77.85 59.98 -95.46
CA PHE A 612 -78.79 60.19 -96.60
C PHE A 612 -80.28 60.12 -96.24
N LEU A 613 -80.69 59.50 -95.12
CA LEU A 613 -82.10 59.19 -94.84
C LEU A 613 -82.91 60.31 -94.15
N MET A 614 -82.30 61.43 -93.74
CA MET A 614 -82.85 62.29 -92.68
C MET A 614 -83.59 63.60 -93.10
N GLN A 615 -83.57 64.04 -94.37
CA GLN A 615 -83.98 65.42 -94.72
C GLN A 615 -85.47 65.65 -95.07
N TRP A 616 -86.24 64.67 -95.59
CA TRP A 616 -87.55 64.93 -96.23
C TRP A 616 -88.79 64.72 -95.35
N SER A 617 -88.72 63.90 -94.31
CA SER A 617 -89.88 63.55 -93.46
C SER A 617 -90.21 64.57 -92.36
N SER A 618 -89.45 65.66 -92.24
CA SER A 618 -89.31 66.33 -90.94
C SER A 618 -90.06 67.67 -90.76
N TYR A 619 -90.65 68.26 -91.80
CA TYR A 619 -91.31 69.59 -91.75
C TYR A 619 -92.80 69.54 -91.42
N THR A 620 -93.57 68.65 -92.06
CA THR A 620 -95.04 68.62 -91.98
C THR A 620 -95.58 68.12 -90.64
N ASP A 621 -94.83 67.29 -89.90
CA ASP A 621 -95.24 66.78 -88.58
C ASP A 621 -94.99 67.78 -87.42
N GLY A 622 -94.21 68.84 -87.65
CA GLY A 622 -93.74 69.74 -86.60
C GLY A 622 -94.74 70.81 -86.13
N GLN A 623 -95.69 71.22 -86.96
CA GLN A 623 -96.59 72.34 -86.68
C GLN A 623 -97.69 71.99 -85.65
N ASP A 624 -98.28 70.79 -85.76
CA ASP A 624 -99.45 70.39 -84.95
C ASP A 624 -99.09 69.89 -83.54
N GLN A 625 -97.85 69.43 -83.33
CA GLN A 625 -97.39 68.88 -82.04
C GLN A 625 -97.07 69.98 -81.01
N MET A 626 -96.64 71.16 -81.48
CA MET A 626 -96.14 72.24 -80.61
C MET A 626 -97.23 72.96 -79.82
N LEU A 627 -98.45 73.06 -80.35
CA LEU A 627 -99.56 73.78 -79.70
C LEU A 627 -100.23 73.01 -78.54
N ARG A 628 -100.14 71.66 -78.49
CA ARG A 628 -100.71 70.84 -77.40
C ARG A 628 -99.82 70.79 -76.16
N TRP A 629 -98.50 70.64 -76.33
CA TRP A 629 -97.54 70.42 -75.23
C TRP A 629 -97.50 71.58 -74.22
N ILE A 630 -97.52 72.84 -74.69
CA ILE A 630 -97.39 74.03 -73.81
C ILE A 630 -98.51 74.08 -72.75
N SER A 631 -99.72 73.57 -73.04
CA SER A 631 -100.85 73.64 -72.10
C SER A 631 -100.88 72.56 -71.02
N GLU A 632 -100.19 71.42 -71.19
CA GLU A 632 -100.17 70.32 -70.20
C GLU A 632 -99.08 70.53 -69.13
N THR A 633 -97.92 71.05 -69.52
CA THR A 633 -96.77 71.25 -68.63
C THR A 633 -96.99 72.34 -67.57
N GLU A 634 -97.81 73.36 -67.86
CA GLU A 634 -98.20 74.41 -66.90
C GLU A 634 -99.00 73.86 -65.69
N GLY A 635 -99.69 72.73 -65.85
CA GLY A 635 -100.47 72.10 -64.77
C GLY A 635 -99.64 71.26 -63.79
N ALA A 636 -98.57 70.62 -64.26
CA ALA A 636 -97.76 69.70 -63.46
C ALA A 636 -96.87 70.39 -62.41
N LEU A 637 -96.51 71.66 -62.60
CA LEU A 637 -95.62 72.42 -61.71
C LEU A 637 -96.29 72.95 -60.42
N ARG A 638 -97.61 72.78 -60.24
CA ARG A 638 -98.38 73.33 -59.10
C ARG A 638 -98.76 72.34 -57.99
N ALA A 639 -98.34 71.08 -58.03
CA ALA A 639 -98.70 70.05 -57.02
C ALA A 639 -97.74 69.98 -55.80
N ASP A 640 -98.25 69.65 -54.60
CA ASP A 640 -97.50 69.60 -53.32
C ASP A 640 -96.72 68.26 -53.12
N VAL A 641 -95.59 68.24 -52.39
CA VAL A 641 -94.60 67.11 -52.39
C VAL A 641 -94.20 66.59 -50.98
N ASP A 642 -94.44 65.29 -50.70
CA ASP A 642 -94.15 64.62 -49.40
C ASP A 642 -92.67 64.21 -49.13
N LEU A 643 -92.26 64.14 -47.86
CA LEU A 643 -90.95 63.63 -47.38
C LEU A 643 -90.81 62.09 -47.48
N LYS A 644 -89.61 61.58 -47.77
CA LYS A 644 -89.30 60.14 -47.97
C LYS A 644 -88.45 59.52 -46.85
N ASN A 645 -88.49 58.19 -46.69
CA ASN A 645 -87.92 57.47 -45.54
C ASN A 645 -86.48 56.96 -45.76
N THR A 646 -86.11 56.67 -47.01
CA THR A 646 -84.78 56.11 -47.33
C THR A 646 -84.01 57.01 -48.30
N LEU A 647 -82.67 56.90 -48.30
CA LEU A 647 -81.83 57.59 -49.28
C LEU A 647 -82.26 57.27 -50.72
N GLN A 648 -82.59 56.01 -50.99
CA GLN A 648 -83.00 55.56 -52.32
C GLN A 648 -84.32 56.19 -52.75
N GLU A 649 -85.32 56.28 -51.87
CA GLU A 649 -86.58 56.98 -52.15
C GLU A 649 -86.38 58.49 -52.39
N LYS A 650 -85.49 59.13 -51.62
CA LYS A 650 -85.14 60.55 -51.82
C LYS A 650 -84.43 60.80 -53.16
N ARG A 651 -83.54 59.89 -53.58
CA ARG A 651 -82.87 59.95 -54.89
C ARG A 651 -83.85 59.79 -56.05
N VAL A 652 -84.82 58.88 -55.92
CA VAL A 652 -85.89 58.70 -56.93
C VAL A 652 -86.74 59.96 -57.06
N GLN A 653 -87.11 60.60 -55.95
CA GLN A 653 -87.87 61.86 -55.96
C GLN A 653 -87.10 63.02 -56.61
N LEU A 654 -85.80 63.14 -56.34
CA LEU A 654 -84.93 64.10 -57.04
C LEU A 654 -84.86 63.82 -58.55
N GLN A 655 -84.76 62.55 -58.93
CA GLN A 655 -84.71 62.15 -60.33
C GLN A 655 -86.01 62.49 -61.07
N THR A 656 -87.18 62.33 -60.43
CA THR A 656 -88.47 62.73 -61.01
C THR A 656 -88.60 64.24 -61.22
N HIS A 657 -88.03 65.06 -60.33
CA HIS A 657 -88.00 66.51 -60.52
C HIS A 657 -87.01 66.93 -61.61
N ARG A 658 -85.84 66.29 -61.70
CA ARG A 658 -84.86 66.50 -62.77
C ARG A 658 -85.38 66.07 -64.14
N SER A 659 -86.13 64.98 -64.23
CA SER A 659 -86.76 64.57 -65.49
C SER A 659 -87.79 65.58 -65.97
N LEU A 660 -88.55 66.23 -65.07
CA LEU A 660 -89.50 67.28 -65.45
C LEU A 660 -88.81 68.54 -66.01
N LEU A 661 -87.69 68.97 -65.42
CA LEU A 661 -86.88 70.07 -65.99
C LEU A 661 -86.21 69.66 -67.31
N GLN A 662 -85.74 68.42 -67.42
CA GLN A 662 -85.15 67.90 -68.66
C GLN A 662 -86.19 67.77 -69.78
N ASP A 663 -87.44 67.45 -69.44
CA ASP A 663 -88.57 67.47 -70.37
C ASP A 663 -88.90 68.89 -70.85
N ILE A 664 -88.90 69.90 -69.96
CA ILE A 664 -89.06 71.31 -70.36
C ILE A 664 -87.90 71.77 -71.26
N ALA A 665 -86.66 71.39 -70.94
CA ALA A 665 -85.47 71.75 -71.70
C ALA A 665 -85.33 70.98 -73.04
N SER A 666 -85.80 69.74 -73.12
CA SER A 666 -85.73 68.91 -74.34
C SER A 666 -86.61 69.46 -75.46
N HIS A 667 -87.69 70.17 -75.14
CA HIS A 667 -88.59 70.78 -76.11
C HIS A 667 -88.06 72.12 -76.69
N GLN A 668 -86.93 72.67 -76.20
CA GLN A 668 -86.26 73.84 -76.82
C GLN A 668 -85.93 73.59 -78.30
N ARG A 669 -85.37 72.41 -78.60
CA ARG A 669 -85.00 72.03 -79.98
C ARG A 669 -86.22 71.77 -80.84
N MET A 670 -87.35 71.36 -80.26
CA MET A 670 -88.61 71.21 -80.99
C MET A 670 -89.11 72.59 -81.44
N VAL A 671 -89.07 73.58 -80.55
CA VAL A 671 -89.40 74.99 -80.85
C VAL A 671 -88.47 75.56 -81.93
N ASP A 672 -87.16 75.42 -81.76
CA ASP A 672 -86.16 75.92 -82.73
C ASP A 672 -86.20 75.16 -84.07
N SER A 673 -86.49 73.86 -84.04
CA SER A 673 -86.58 72.99 -85.22
C SER A 673 -87.79 73.32 -86.08
N VAL A 674 -88.97 73.59 -85.51
CA VAL A 674 -90.16 73.92 -86.31
C VAL A 674 -89.97 75.31 -86.95
N ILE A 675 -89.31 76.24 -86.25
CA ILE A 675 -88.95 77.57 -86.77
C ILE A 675 -87.88 77.46 -87.89
N SER A 676 -86.86 76.63 -87.73
CA SER A 676 -85.79 76.41 -88.74
C SER A 676 -86.26 75.62 -89.96
N LYS A 677 -87.12 74.61 -89.79
CA LYS A 677 -87.72 73.85 -90.91
C LYS A 677 -88.75 74.67 -91.67
N ALA A 678 -89.51 75.53 -90.99
CA ALA A 678 -90.32 76.58 -91.60
C ALA A 678 -89.48 77.52 -92.49
N GLN A 679 -88.28 77.90 -92.05
CA GLN A 679 -87.33 78.70 -92.83
C GLN A 679 -86.66 77.92 -93.98
N GLY A 680 -86.40 76.61 -93.82
CA GLY A 680 -85.82 75.75 -94.86
C GLY A 680 -86.78 75.40 -95.99
N VAL A 681 -88.07 75.20 -95.70
CA VAL A 681 -89.10 75.02 -96.75
C VAL A 681 -89.39 76.33 -97.49
N LEU A 682 -89.22 77.49 -96.84
CA LEU A 682 -89.28 78.82 -97.46
C LEU A 682 -88.12 79.11 -98.45
N GLN A 683 -87.02 78.33 -98.44
CA GLN A 683 -85.94 78.46 -99.44
C GLN A 683 -86.20 77.71 -100.76
N THR A 684 -87.16 76.78 -100.78
CA THR A 684 -87.55 76.03 -101.99
C THR A 684 -89.03 76.21 -102.38
N THR A 685 -89.85 76.98 -101.63
CA THR A 685 -91.26 77.37 -101.94
C THR A 685 -91.67 78.70 -101.24
N SER A 686 -92.63 79.51 -101.75
CA SER A 686 -93.13 80.77 -101.10
C SER A 686 -94.57 80.66 -100.59
N ASN A 687 -94.81 80.72 -99.26
CA ASN A 687 -96.15 80.69 -98.63
C ASN A 687 -96.26 81.67 -97.41
N PRO A 688 -97.23 82.61 -97.35
CA PRO A 688 -97.34 83.62 -96.28
C PRO A 688 -97.79 83.15 -94.88
N ASP A 689 -98.52 82.04 -94.75
CA ASP A 689 -99.09 81.58 -93.45
C ASP A 689 -98.03 81.08 -92.44
N VAL A 690 -96.80 80.84 -92.90
CA VAL A 690 -95.69 80.31 -92.09
C VAL A 690 -95.06 81.41 -91.20
N SER A 691 -95.28 82.70 -91.50
CA SER A 691 -94.65 83.82 -90.81
C SER A 691 -95.30 84.16 -89.45
N ASP A 692 -96.62 84.09 -89.32
CA ASP A 692 -97.35 84.53 -88.12
C ASP A 692 -97.26 83.53 -86.95
N PHE A 693 -97.00 82.24 -87.23
CA PHE A 693 -96.85 81.18 -86.23
C PHE A 693 -95.58 81.33 -85.35
N ILE A 694 -94.52 81.92 -85.89
CA ILE A 694 -93.19 82.00 -85.23
C ILE A 694 -93.21 82.93 -84.00
N THR A 695 -94.00 84.01 -84.03
CA THR A 695 -93.96 85.05 -82.97
C THR A 695 -94.68 84.64 -81.67
N SER A 696 -95.71 83.79 -81.74
CA SER A 696 -96.56 83.42 -80.59
C SER A 696 -95.92 82.37 -79.65
N VAL A 697 -95.24 81.37 -80.21
CA VAL A 697 -94.69 80.23 -79.45
C VAL A 697 -93.53 80.63 -78.53
N SER A 698 -92.73 81.61 -78.94
CA SER A 698 -91.50 82.01 -78.22
C SER A 698 -91.76 82.60 -76.82
N SER A 699 -92.88 83.30 -76.61
CA SER A 699 -93.16 83.98 -75.33
C SER A 699 -93.62 83.04 -74.20
N ARG A 700 -94.30 81.93 -74.50
CA ARG A 700 -94.86 81.03 -73.45
C ARG A 700 -93.82 80.07 -72.86
N TYR A 701 -92.79 79.73 -73.63
CA TYR A 701 -91.74 78.77 -73.24
C TYR A 701 -90.81 79.29 -72.12
N GLU A 702 -90.46 80.57 -72.12
CA GLU A 702 -89.52 81.14 -71.14
C GLU A 702 -90.01 81.04 -69.68
N LYS A 703 -91.32 81.14 -69.45
CA LYS A 703 -91.90 81.15 -68.09
C LYS A 703 -91.86 79.77 -67.40
N LEU A 704 -92.01 78.66 -68.14
CA LEU A 704 -91.98 77.29 -67.61
C LEU A 704 -90.60 76.88 -67.06
N ASN A 705 -89.53 77.42 -67.64
CA ASN A 705 -88.15 77.04 -67.33
C ASN A 705 -87.67 77.57 -65.96
N THR A 706 -88.29 78.65 -65.46
CA THR A 706 -87.92 79.25 -64.17
C THR A 706 -88.44 78.47 -62.97
N ASP A 707 -89.68 77.97 -63.01
CA ASP A 707 -90.34 77.33 -61.86
C ASP A 707 -89.78 75.92 -61.57
N ALA A 708 -89.44 75.14 -62.59
CA ALA A 708 -88.90 73.78 -62.45
C ALA A 708 -87.51 73.75 -61.77
N LYS A 709 -86.67 74.78 -61.96
CA LYS A 709 -85.33 74.86 -61.38
C LYS A 709 -85.35 74.99 -59.85
N ASN A 710 -86.34 75.68 -59.29
CA ASN A 710 -86.45 75.91 -57.84
C ASN A 710 -86.83 74.63 -57.06
N LEU A 711 -87.57 73.70 -57.67
CA LEU A 711 -88.01 72.46 -57.03
C LEU A 711 -86.88 71.42 -56.88
N ILE A 712 -85.98 71.34 -57.87
CA ILE A 712 -84.82 70.43 -57.85
C ILE A 712 -83.85 70.76 -56.72
N ALA A 713 -83.55 72.05 -56.52
CA ALA A 713 -82.60 72.50 -55.50
C ALA A 713 -82.95 72.02 -54.08
N ARG A 714 -84.25 71.98 -53.74
CA ARG A 714 -84.73 71.47 -52.43
C ARG A 714 -84.55 69.95 -52.29
N SER A 715 -84.81 69.17 -53.34
CA SER A 715 -84.64 67.71 -53.31
C SER A 715 -83.16 67.28 -53.25
N GLU A 716 -82.25 68.03 -53.87
CA GLU A 716 -80.79 67.78 -53.80
C GLU A 716 -80.25 67.87 -52.38
N GLN A 717 -80.72 68.86 -51.62
CA GLN A 717 -80.34 69.05 -50.22
C GLN A 717 -80.71 67.84 -49.34
N HIS A 718 -81.91 67.27 -49.52
CA HIS A 718 -82.37 66.11 -48.72
C HIS A 718 -81.59 64.83 -49.00
N VAL A 719 -81.13 64.62 -50.25
CA VAL A 719 -80.27 63.48 -50.62
C VAL A 719 -78.87 63.66 -50.05
N SER A 720 -78.31 64.87 -50.12
CA SER A 720 -76.96 65.17 -49.64
C SER A 720 -76.79 64.87 -48.15
N VAL A 721 -77.74 65.27 -47.30
CA VAL A 721 -77.66 65.05 -45.84
C VAL A 721 -77.71 63.56 -45.50
N HIS A 722 -78.61 62.79 -46.12
CA HIS A 722 -78.75 61.35 -45.84
C HIS A 722 -77.56 60.53 -46.38
N GLN A 723 -76.90 60.98 -47.46
CA GLN A 723 -75.65 60.38 -47.95
C GLN A 723 -74.49 60.56 -46.94
N GLN A 724 -74.34 61.77 -46.39
CA GLN A 724 -73.27 62.06 -45.43
C GLN A 724 -73.36 61.21 -44.14
N TYR A 725 -74.58 60.86 -43.71
CA TYR A 725 -74.80 59.89 -42.65
C TYR A 725 -74.35 58.48 -43.02
N GLN A 726 -74.73 57.96 -44.19
CA GLN A 726 -74.31 56.61 -44.62
C GLN A 726 -72.79 56.50 -44.76
N ASP A 727 -72.14 57.52 -45.34
CA ASP A 727 -70.67 57.54 -45.48
C ASP A 727 -69.98 57.56 -44.10
N SER A 728 -70.52 58.34 -43.16
CA SER A 728 -69.99 58.41 -41.79
C SER A 728 -70.19 57.08 -41.03
N MET A 729 -71.35 56.43 -41.21
CA MET A 729 -71.65 55.12 -40.61
C MET A 729 -70.70 54.03 -41.12
N GLN A 730 -70.50 53.94 -42.44
CA GLN A 730 -69.58 52.97 -43.04
C GLN A 730 -68.14 53.18 -42.55
N ALA A 731 -67.69 54.44 -42.48
CA ALA A 731 -66.35 54.76 -42.00
C ALA A 731 -66.11 54.36 -40.54
N ALA A 732 -67.14 54.38 -39.68
CA ALA A 732 -67.04 53.93 -38.29
C ALA A 732 -67.02 52.39 -38.18
N VAL A 733 -67.83 51.69 -38.99
CA VAL A 733 -67.84 50.22 -39.05
C VAL A 733 -66.52 49.68 -39.60
N ASP A 734 -66.00 50.23 -40.70
CA ASP A 734 -64.73 49.79 -41.29
C ASP A 734 -63.55 49.98 -40.32
N TRP A 735 -63.53 51.10 -39.61
CA TRP A 735 -62.54 51.37 -38.58
C TRP A 735 -62.64 50.35 -37.44
N MET A 736 -63.85 50.04 -36.97
CA MET A 736 -64.08 49.08 -35.89
C MET A 736 -63.65 47.66 -36.28
N THR A 737 -63.98 47.22 -37.50
CA THR A 737 -63.55 45.91 -38.04
C THR A 737 -62.02 45.84 -38.12
N SER A 738 -61.37 46.88 -38.66
CA SER A 738 -59.90 46.91 -38.75
C SER A 738 -59.23 46.85 -37.38
N MET A 739 -59.80 47.48 -36.35
CA MET A 739 -59.24 47.44 -34.99
C MET A 739 -59.53 46.11 -34.28
N LYS A 740 -60.69 45.49 -34.51
CA LYS A 740 -61.01 44.12 -34.05
C LYS A 740 -60.05 43.09 -34.66
N ASP A 741 -59.73 43.22 -35.95
CA ASP A 741 -58.73 42.37 -36.62
C ASP A 741 -57.33 42.53 -36.00
N LYS A 742 -56.92 43.77 -35.70
CA LYS A 742 -55.64 44.02 -35.00
C LYS A 742 -55.61 43.47 -33.58
N GLN A 743 -56.73 43.52 -32.85
CA GLN A 743 -56.87 42.95 -31.50
C GLN A 743 -56.72 41.42 -31.48
N SER A 744 -57.11 40.73 -32.56
CA SER A 744 -56.96 39.26 -32.67
C SER A 744 -55.50 38.78 -32.61
N LEU A 745 -54.55 39.63 -33.02
CA LEU A 745 -53.10 39.32 -33.04
C LEU A 745 -52.44 39.34 -31.65
N CYS A 746 -53.14 39.82 -30.61
CA CYS A 746 -52.65 39.88 -29.23
C CYS A 746 -53.64 39.31 -28.22
N ALA A 747 -54.59 38.48 -28.65
CA ALA A 747 -55.76 38.07 -27.84
C ALA A 747 -55.46 37.15 -26.64
N ASP A 748 -54.23 36.64 -26.48
CA ASP A 748 -53.87 35.67 -25.45
C ASP A 748 -52.58 36.03 -24.68
N THR A 749 -52.42 35.44 -23.49
CA THR A 749 -51.28 35.63 -22.57
C THR A 749 -50.14 34.65 -22.80
N THR A 750 -50.14 33.93 -23.93
CA THR A 750 -49.17 32.87 -24.22
C THR A 750 -47.82 33.43 -24.70
N GLY A 751 -46.74 32.75 -24.35
CA GLY A 751 -45.38 33.07 -24.80
C GLY A 751 -44.40 33.46 -23.68
N ASP A 752 -43.17 33.75 -24.08
CA ASP A 752 -42.12 34.20 -23.17
C ASP A 752 -42.27 35.68 -22.81
N ARG A 753 -41.47 36.16 -21.84
CA ARG A 753 -41.52 37.55 -21.35
C ARG A 753 -41.46 38.59 -22.48
N HIS A 754 -40.64 38.36 -23.50
CA HIS A 754 -40.51 39.28 -24.63
C HIS A 754 -41.74 39.25 -25.54
N THR A 755 -42.31 38.08 -25.80
CA THR A 755 -43.53 37.92 -26.58
C THR A 755 -44.72 38.59 -25.90
N ILE A 756 -44.88 38.42 -24.59
CA ILE A 756 -45.94 39.06 -23.81
C ILE A 756 -45.74 40.58 -23.77
N GLN A 757 -44.50 41.06 -23.65
CA GLN A 757 -44.18 42.49 -23.73
C GLN A 757 -44.55 43.08 -25.11
N ASN A 758 -44.17 42.41 -26.21
CA ASN A 758 -44.50 42.87 -27.55
C ASN A 758 -46.02 42.87 -27.82
N LYS A 759 -46.75 41.89 -27.26
CA LYS A 759 -48.22 41.87 -27.30
C LYS A 759 -48.82 43.02 -26.50
N LEU A 760 -48.26 43.34 -25.34
CA LEU A 760 -48.69 44.48 -24.51
C LEU A 760 -48.38 45.82 -25.18
N ASP A 761 -47.23 45.97 -25.86
CA ASP A 761 -46.87 47.19 -26.59
C ASP A 761 -47.84 47.43 -27.76
N ARG A 762 -48.17 46.37 -28.52
CA ARG A 762 -49.20 46.43 -29.57
C ARG A 762 -50.59 46.76 -29.02
N LEU A 763 -50.95 46.24 -27.85
CA LEU A 763 -52.20 46.57 -27.19
C LEU A 763 -52.24 48.04 -26.74
N HIS A 764 -51.11 48.59 -26.27
CA HIS A 764 -50.99 50.01 -25.96
C HIS A 764 -51.14 50.89 -27.21
N GLU A 765 -50.58 50.48 -28.35
CA GLU A 765 -50.82 51.16 -29.64
C GLU A 765 -52.32 51.17 -30.00
N LEU A 766 -53.02 50.04 -29.82
CA LEU A 766 -54.47 49.95 -30.06
C LEU A 766 -55.29 50.83 -29.12
N ILE A 767 -54.94 50.86 -27.83
CA ILE A 767 -55.60 51.71 -26.83
C ILE A 767 -55.40 53.19 -27.16
N THR A 768 -54.23 53.57 -27.70
CA THR A 768 -53.93 54.95 -28.11
C THR A 768 -54.81 55.41 -29.28
N CYS A 769 -55.32 54.47 -30.09
CA CYS A 769 -56.24 54.77 -31.19
C CYS A 769 -57.71 54.88 -30.76
N LEU A 770 -58.10 54.51 -29.53
CA LEU A 770 -59.50 54.58 -29.07
C LEU A 770 -60.13 55.98 -29.16
N PRO A 771 -59.43 57.09 -28.88
CA PRO A 771 -59.99 58.43 -29.07
C PRO A 771 -60.43 58.72 -30.52
N GLU A 772 -59.77 58.11 -31.52
CA GLU A 772 -60.16 58.24 -32.92
C GLU A 772 -61.51 57.54 -33.20
N GLY A 773 -61.69 56.32 -32.68
CA GLY A 773 -62.95 55.58 -32.77
C GLY A 773 -64.12 56.30 -32.10
N ALA A 774 -63.89 56.85 -30.90
CA ALA A 774 -64.89 57.66 -30.19
C ALA A 774 -65.30 58.91 -30.98
N ASN A 775 -64.36 59.56 -31.67
CA ASN A 775 -64.66 60.71 -32.53
C ASN A 775 -65.48 60.31 -33.76
N LYS A 776 -65.19 59.16 -34.39
CA LYS A 776 -65.98 58.63 -35.51
C LYS A 776 -67.42 58.31 -35.08
N LEU A 777 -67.60 57.70 -33.90
CA LEU A 777 -68.92 57.42 -33.33
C LEU A 777 -69.72 58.73 -33.10
N LYS A 778 -69.08 59.76 -32.55
CA LYS A 778 -69.68 61.08 -32.36
C LYS A 778 -70.06 61.76 -33.68
N GLN A 779 -69.29 61.55 -34.75
CA GLN A 779 -69.62 62.06 -36.08
C GLN A 779 -70.86 61.37 -36.67
N VAL A 780 -70.98 60.05 -36.49
CA VAL A 780 -72.17 59.29 -36.88
C VAL A 780 -73.42 59.81 -36.14
N ASP A 781 -73.32 60.03 -34.83
CA ASP A 781 -74.42 60.59 -34.01
C ASP A 781 -74.91 61.94 -34.54
N ASN A 782 -73.99 62.86 -34.86
CA ASN A 782 -74.33 64.18 -35.38
C ASN A 782 -75.04 64.11 -36.74
N GLN A 783 -74.54 63.27 -37.67
CA GLN A 783 -75.11 63.13 -39.01
C GLN A 783 -76.45 62.37 -39.00
N ALA A 784 -76.61 61.43 -38.08
CA ALA A 784 -77.87 60.73 -37.84
C ALA A 784 -78.97 61.72 -37.45
N GLN A 785 -78.69 62.63 -36.51
CA GLN A 785 -79.63 63.65 -36.05
C GLN A 785 -80.08 64.57 -37.20
N MET A 786 -79.14 65.08 -38.00
CA MET A 786 -79.45 65.93 -39.17
C MET A 786 -80.26 65.18 -40.24
N THR A 787 -79.97 63.88 -40.42
CA THR A 787 -80.69 63.03 -41.38
C THR A 787 -82.12 62.78 -40.92
N MET A 788 -82.37 62.66 -39.62
CA MET A 788 -83.72 62.50 -39.10
C MET A 788 -84.62 63.68 -39.47
N ASP A 789 -84.14 64.92 -39.38
CA ASP A 789 -84.94 66.13 -39.65
C ASP A 789 -85.54 66.18 -41.07
N THR A 790 -84.84 65.62 -42.06
CA THR A 790 -85.28 65.61 -43.47
C THR A 790 -85.89 64.28 -43.93
N THR A 791 -86.12 63.34 -43.00
CA THR A 791 -86.57 61.96 -43.29
C THR A 791 -87.90 61.67 -42.60
N GLY A 792 -88.76 60.88 -43.26
CA GLY A 792 -90.02 60.43 -42.69
C GLY A 792 -89.85 59.53 -41.44
N LEU A 793 -90.93 59.41 -40.66
CA LEU A 793 -90.90 58.85 -39.29
C LEU A 793 -90.33 57.42 -39.20
N LYS A 794 -90.62 56.56 -40.18
CA LYS A 794 -90.12 55.18 -40.22
C LYS A 794 -88.62 55.13 -40.53
N GLY A 795 -88.12 56.04 -41.37
CA GLY A 795 -86.69 56.18 -41.64
C GLY A 795 -85.90 56.64 -40.42
N ARG A 796 -86.49 57.50 -39.57
CA ARG A 796 -85.85 57.95 -38.31
C ARG A 796 -85.61 56.79 -37.33
N GLN A 797 -86.57 55.88 -37.20
CA GLN A 797 -86.44 54.70 -36.33
C GLN A 797 -85.33 53.76 -36.77
N ASN A 798 -85.20 53.53 -38.08
CA ASN A 798 -84.14 52.69 -38.64
C ASN A 798 -82.75 53.27 -38.37
N VAL A 799 -82.57 54.58 -38.63
CA VAL A 799 -81.31 55.30 -38.38
C VAL A 799 -80.91 55.20 -36.90
N GLN A 800 -81.85 55.32 -35.96
CA GLN A 800 -81.57 55.20 -34.53
C GLN A 800 -81.11 53.79 -34.14
N ALA A 801 -81.78 52.75 -34.64
CA ALA A 801 -81.42 51.36 -34.33
C ALA A 801 -80.01 50.98 -34.80
N GLU A 802 -79.59 51.44 -35.99
CA GLU A 802 -78.24 51.20 -36.52
C GLU A 802 -77.15 51.88 -35.67
N VAL A 803 -77.44 53.09 -35.16
CA VAL A 803 -76.53 53.81 -34.25
C VAL A 803 -76.39 53.09 -32.90
N ASP A 804 -77.48 52.59 -32.34
CA ASP A 804 -77.47 51.91 -31.03
C ASP A 804 -76.69 50.58 -31.07
N VAL A 805 -76.77 49.83 -32.18
CA VAL A 805 -75.95 48.63 -32.40
C VAL A 805 -74.46 48.98 -32.41
N LEU A 806 -74.07 50.03 -33.15
CA LEU A 806 -72.68 50.46 -33.23
C LEU A 806 -72.11 50.91 -31.87
N ARG A 807 -72.93 51.55 -31.01
CA ARG A 807 -72.54 51.92 -29.64
C ARG A 807 -72.26 50.70 -28.77
N THR A 808 -73.13 49.70 -28.82
CA THR A 808 -72.99 48.47 -28.04
C THR A 808 -71.69 47.73 -28.42
N ASP A 809 -71.43 47.62 -29.72
CA ASP A 809 -70.23 47.00 -30.26
C ASP A 809 -68.92 47.72 -29.85
N TRP A 810 -68.97 49.04 -29.70
CA TRP A 810 -67.85 49.88 -29.24
C TRP A 810 -67.53 49.68 -27.75
N GLU A 811 -68.56 49.59 -26.91
CA GLU A 811 -68.41 49.36 -25.46
C GLU A 811 -67.81 47.97 -25.18
N ASP A 812 -68.33 46.93 -25.85
CA ASP A 812 -67.81 45.57 -25.77
C ASP A 812 -66.33 45.47 -26.18
N PHE A 813 -65.95 46.16 -27.25
CA PHE A 813 -64.57 46.19 -27.73
C PHE A 813 -63.64 46.89 -26.72
N SER A 814 -64.06 48.01 -26.15
CA SER A 814 -63.29 48.77 -25.16
C SER A 814 -63.07 47.99 -23.86
N CYS A 815 -64.09 47.27 -23.39
CA CYS A 815 -63.99 46.39 -22.22
C CYS A 815 -63.01 45.23 -22.44
N LYS A 816 -63.06 44.58 -23.61
CA LYS A 816 -62.17 43.45 -23.95
C LYS A 816 -60.69 43.86 -24.03
N LEU A 817 -60.39 45.05 -24.55
CA LEU A 817 -59.02 45.57 -24.58
C LEU A 817 -58.48 45.84 -23.16
N SER A 818 -59.34 46.34 -22.27
CA SER A 818 -58.95 46.68 -20.89
C SER A 818 -58.64 45.43 -20.06
N SER A 819 -59.48 44.39 -20.14
CA SER A 819 -59.24 43.13 -19.42
C SER A 819 -58.03 42.34 -19.94
N LEU A 820 -57.79 42.40 -21.25
CA LEU A 820 -56.60 41.80 -21.87
C LEU A 820 -55.31 42.50 -21.42
N LYS A 821 -55.34 43.83 -21.25
CA LYS A 821 -54.22 44.61 -20.72
C LYS A 821 -53.84 44.17 -19.32
N GLU A 822 -54.81 44.10 -18.41
CA GLU A 822 -54.58 43.67 -17.03
C GLU A 822 -53.99 42.25 -16.97
N SER A 823 -54.48 41.35 -17.81
CA SER A 823 -54.01 39.96 -17.88
C SER A 823 -52.56 39.84 -18.38
N LEU A 824 -52.18 40.63 -19.39
CA LEU A 824 -50.81 40.67 -19.93
C LEU A 824 -49.83 41.33 -18.95
N GLU A 825 -50.24 42.41 -18.26
CA GLU A 825 -49.44 43.06 -17.21
C GLU A 825 -49.20 42.13 -16.02
N GLN A 826 -50.23 41.39 -15.61
CA GLN A 826 -50.11 40.38 -14.55
C GLN A 826 -49.14 39.25 -14.93
N ALA A 827 -49.21 38.75 -16.16
CA ALA A 827 -48.28 37.73 -16.65
C ALA A 827 -46.82 38.22 -16.68
N LEU A 828 -46.57 39.47 -17.07
CA LEU A 828 -45.23 40.08 -17.04
C LEU A 828 -44.69 40.24 -15.62
N HIS A 829 -45.55 40.59 -14.66
CA HIS A 829 -45.16 40.69 -13.25
C HIS A 829 -44.64 39.36 -12.71
N TYR A 830 -45.37 38.26 -12.94
CA TYR A 830 -44.96 36.92 -12.52
C TYR A 830 -43.72 36.41 -13.25
N TRP A 831 -43.53 36.76 -14.53
CA TRP A 831 -42.27 36.50 -15.24
C TRP A 831 -41.07 37.20 -14.56
N GLY A 832 -41.25 38.44 -14.11
CA GLY A 832 -40.21 39.19 -13.39
C GLY A 832 -39.88 38.60 -12.02
N LEU A 833 -40.89 38.19 -11.25
CA LEU A 833 -40.71 37.48 -9.98
C LEU A 833 -39.95 36.17 -10.19
N TYR A 834 -40.37 35.36 -11.17
CA TYR A 834 -39.73 34.10 -11.51
C TYR A 834 -38.25 34.26 -11.91
N GLU A 835 -37.92 35.21 -12.80
CA GLU A 835 -36.53 35.44 -13.24
C GLU A 835 -35.63 35.88 -12.07
N SER A 836 -36.14 36.76 -11.21
CA SER A 836 -35.41 37.22 -10.02
C SER A 836 -35.18 36.07 -9.02
N SER A 837 -36.24 35.33 -8.67
CA SER A 837 -36.17 34.19 -7.76
C SER A 837 -35.28 33.07 -8.31
N TYR A 838 -35.34 32.78 -9.62
CA TYR A 838 -34.47 31.80 -10.28
C TYR A 838 -32.99 32.20 -10.23
N GLN A 839 -32.67 33.48 -10.53
CA GLN A 839 -31.29 33.96 -10.49
C GLN A 839 -30.71 33.90 -9.07
N GLN A 840 -31.49 34.31 -8.06
CA GLN A 840 -31.09 34.26 -6.67
C GLN A 840 -30.86 32.82 -6.21
N ALA A 841 -31.83 31.93 -6.42
CA ALA A 841 -31.75 30.53 -6.02
C ALA A 841 -30.63 29.77 -6.75
N SER A 842 -30.47 29.97 -8.06
CA SER A 842 -29.42 29.33 -8.86
C SER A 842 -28.01 29.84 -8.50
N GLY A 843 -27.88 31.15 -8.24
CA GLY A 843 -26.63 31.77 -7.80
C GLY A 843 -26.20 31.28 -6.41
N TRP A 844 -27.13 31.24 -5.46
CA TRP A 844 -26.90 30.69 -4.13
C TRP A 844 -26.55 29.20 -4.17
N LEU A 845 -27.28 28.39 -4.93
CA LEU A 845 -26.96 26.97 -5.13
C LEU A 845 -25.54 26.78 -5.66
N LYS A 846 -25.13 27.56 -6.68
CA LYS A 846 -23.78 27.49 -7.24
C LYS A 846 -22.70 27.85 -6.20
N ALA A 847 -22.97 28.82 -5.33
CA ALA A 847 -22.06 29.18 -4.25
C ALA A 847 -21.93 28.07 -3.19
N MET A 848 -23.06 27.47 -2.78
CA MET A 848 -23.09 26.40 -1.79
C MET A 848 -22.51 25.07 -2.34
N GLU A 849 -22.82 24.73 -3.58
CA GLU A 849 -22.21 23.59 -4.30
C GLU A 849 -20.68 23.73 -4.33
N LYS A 850 -20.16 24.95 -4.55
CA LYS A 850 -18.71 25.22 -4.51
C LYS A 850 -18.14 25.03 -3.11
N GLN A 851 -18.80 25.54 -2.06
CA GLN A 851 -18.31 25.39 -0.68
C GLN A 851 -18.30 23.93 -0.18
N ILE A 852 -19.24 23.11 -0.64
CA ILE A 852 -19.27 21.66 -0.34
C ILE A 852 -18.22 20.90 -1.15
N LYS A 853 -17.94 21.31 -2.39
CA LYS A 853 -16.91 20.70 -3.26
C LYS A 853 -15.49 21.00 -2.78
N ASP A 854 -15.23 22.21 -2.31
CA ASP A 854 -13.91 22.66 -1.84
C ASP A 854 -13.71 22.33 -0.34
N CYS A 855 -13.76 21.04 0.03
CA CYS A 855 -13.52 20.58 1.40
C CYS A 855 -12.09 20.02 1.56
N PRO A 856 -11.12 20.83 2.06
CA PRO A 856 -9.76 20.36 2.30
C PRO A 856 -9.70 19.39 3.49
N LEU A 857 -8.80 18.41 3.43
CA LEU A 857 -8.49 17.57 4.59
C LEU A 857 -7.78 18.41 5.66
N ARG A 858 -7.99 18.07 6.94
CA ARG A 858 -7.35 18.73 8.08
C ARG A 858 -6.33 17.82 8.76
N SER A 859 -5.33 18.42 9.41
CA SER A 859 -4.18 17.70 9.97
C SER A 859 -4.44 17.24 11.41
N THR A 860 -5.12 18.05 12.21
CA THR A 860 -5.27 17.82 13.66
C THR A 860 -6.74 17.61 14.07
N LEU A 861 -6.98 16.97 15.23
CA LEU A 861 -8.34 16.81 15.78
C LEU A 861 -9.09 18.14 15.96
N PRO A 862 -8.49 19.22 16.53
CA PRO A 862 -9.17 20.50 16.69
C PRO A 862 -9.61 21.11 15.36
N GLU A 863 -8.75 21.05 14.34
CA GLU A 863 -9.10 21.53 12.99
C GLU A 863 -10.23 20.70 12.36
N LYS A 864 -10.25 19.38 12.58
CA LYS A 864 -11.34 18.50 12.13
C LYS A 864 -12.65 18.81 12.85
N GLN A 865 -12.60 19.14 14.14
CA GLN A 865 -13.77 19.53 14.93
C GLN A 865 -14.32 20.89 14.49
N GLU A 866 -13.44 21.88 14.27
CA GLU A 866 -13.81 23.19 13.72
C GLU A 866 -14.44 23.05 12.33
N GLN A 867 -13.85 22.20 11.47
CA GLN A 867 -14.42 21.87 10.17
C GLN A 867 -15.81 21.23 10.27
N LEU A 868 -16.01 20.29 11.20
CA LEU A 868 -17.32 19.69 11.43
C LEU A 868 -18.35 20.73 11.88
N SER A 869 -18.01 21.61 12.83
CA SER A 869 -18.88 22.69 13.28
C SER A 869 -19.26 23.63 12.13
N LYS A 870 -18.28 24.03 11.31
CA LYS A 870 -18.54 24.86 10.13
C LYS A 870 -19.50 24.21 9.14
N TYR A 871 -19.35 22.92 8.83
CA TYR A 871 -20.25 22.23 7.91
C TYR A 871 -21.61 21.90 8.54
N GLN A 872 -21.70 21.76 9.87
CA GLN A 872 -22.98 21.69 10.59
C GLN A 872 -23.76 22.99 10.48
N GLU A 873 -23.11 24.15 10.67
CA GLU A 873 -23.71 25.47 10.48
C GLU A 873 -24.16 25.68 9.02
N LEU A 874 -23.30 25.34 8.05
CA LEU A 874 -23.64 25.39 6.62
C LEU A 874 -24.87 24.54 6.30
N MET A 875 -25.00 23.36 6.91
CA MET A 875 -26.16 22.48 6.70
C MET A 875 -27.45 23.02 7.34
N VAL A 876 -27.36 23.81 8.42
CA VAL A 876 -28.51 24.54 8.97
C VAL A 876 -28.93 25.64 7.99
N GLU A 877 -27.98 26.38 7.42
CA GLU A 877 -28.24 27.42 6.41
C GLU A 877 -28.89 26.84 5.14
N VAL A 878 -28.37 25.72 4.62
CA VAL A 878 -28.93 25.04 3.44
C VAL A 878 -30.36 24.56 3.69
N LYS A 879 -30.64 23.99 4.86
CA LYS A 879 -32.02 23.59 5.24
C LYS A 879 -32.95 24.79 5.43
N GLY A 880 -32.41 25.92 5.89
CA GLY A 880 -33.16 27.17 6.06
C GLY A 880 -33.72 27.72 4.74
N HIS A 881 -33.00 27.53 3.63
CA HIS A 881 -33.38 27.99 2.29
C HIS A 881 -34.49 27.15 1.63
N GLN A 882 -34.98 26.08 2.27
CA GLN A 882 -36.12 25.28 1.79
C GLN A 882 -37.33 26.16 1.44
N ARG A 883 -37.65 27.13 2.32
CA ARG A 883 -38.81 28.01 2.15
C ARG A 883 -38.72 28.88 0.91
N GLU A 884 -37.51 29.27 0.51
CA GLU A 884 -37.27 30.09 -0.67
C GLU A 884 -37.41 29.28 -1.97
N ILE A 885 -36.99 28.00 -1.95
CA ILE A 885 -37.20 27.05 -3.05
C ILE A 885 -38.69 26.70 -3.22
N ASP A 886 -39.40 26.50 -2.12
CA ASP A 886 -40.84 26.24 -2.14
C ASP A 886 -41.59 27.46 -2.68
N LYS A 887 -41.26 28.67 -2.21
CA LYS A 887 -41.82 29.93 -2.72
C LYS A 887 -41.56 30.12 -4.23
N PHE A 888 -40.35 29.85 -4.70
CA PHE A 888 -40.02 29.88 -6.14
C PHE A 888 -40.86 28.88 -6.94
N THR A 889 -41.10 27.70 -6.38
CA THR A 889 -41.93 26.66 -7.00
C THR A 889 -43.39 27.13 -7.14
N ASP A 890 -43.94 27.78 -6.12
CA ASP A 890 -45.30 28.35 -6.15
C ASP A 890 -45.43 29.51 -7.15
N GLU A 891 -44.43 30.41 -7.21
CA GLU A 891 -44.35 31.52 -8.18
C GLU A 891 -44.31 30.98 -9.63
N ALA A 892 -43.54 29.92 -9.86
CA ALA A 892 -43.43 29.28 -11.17
C ALA A 892 -44.69 28.51 -11.59
N GLN A 893 -45.40 27.85 -10.66
CA GLN A 893 -46.70 27.22 -10.92
C GLN A 893 -47.76 28.27 -11.29
N THR A 894 -47.80 29.38 -10.58
CA THR A 894 -48.72 30.50 -10.87
C THR A 894 -48.46 31.07 -12.27
N LEU A 895 -47.19 31.25 -12.65
CA LEU A 895 -46.80 31.68 -13.99
C LEU A 895 -47.21 30.66 -15.07
N GLN A 896 -47.04 29.36 -14.81
CA GLN A 896 -47.41 28.28 -15.72
C GLN A 896 -48.93 28.24 -15.95
N HIS A 897 -49.74 28.52 -14.92
CA HIS A 897 -51.20 28.66 -15.06
C HIS A 897 -51.61 29.88 -15.89
N LEU A 898 -50.91 31.01 -15.76
CA LEU A 898 -51.24 32.25 -16.48
C LEU A 898 -50.79 32.26 -17.95
N THR A 899 -49.70 31.57 -18.29
CA THR A 899 -49.05 31.66 -19.62
C THR A 899 -49.06 30.34 -20.40
N SER A 900 -49.40 29.22 -19.74
CA SER A 900 -49.35 27.86 -20.30
C SER A 900 -47.95 27.41 -20.78
N GLU A 901 -46.88 28.08 -20.34
CA GLU A 901 -45.50 27.81 -20.75
C GLU A 901 -44.90 26.63 -19.98
N SER A 902 -44.76 25.48 -20.65
CA SER A 902 -44.28 24.23 -20.04
C SER A 902 -42.78 24.19 -19.75
N ARG A 903 -41.98 25.08 -20.35
CA ARG A 903 -40.53 25.18 -20.09
C ARG A 903 -40.21 25.64 -18.67
N VAL A 904 -41.07 26.47 -18.07
CA VAL A 904 -40.92 26.96 -16.69
C VAL A 904 -40.86 25.78 -15.70
N GLY A 905 -41.73 24.78 -15.86
CA GLY A 905 -41.75 23.58 -15.01
C GLY A 905 -40.48 22.73 -15.10
N HIS A 906 -39.84 22.66 -16.28
CA HIS A 906 -38.58 21.92 -16.44
C HIS A 906 -37.43 22.56 -15.64
N PHE A 907 -37.32 23.89 -15.69
CA PHE A 907 -36.29 24.63 -14.94
C PHE A 907 -36.53 24.56 -13.43
N VAL A 908 -37.79 24.58 -12.98
CA VAL A 908 -38.14 24.35 -11.56
C VAL A 908 -37.68 22.96 -11.11
N SER A 909 -38.04 21.92 -11.87
CA SER A 909 -37.63 20.55 -11.57
C SER A 909 -36.10 20.40 -11.49
N GLN A 910 -35.37 21.04 -12.40
CA GLN A 910 -33.91 21.05 -12.40
C GLN A 910 -33.33 21.73 -11.14
N LEU A 911 -33.86 22.90 -10.75
CA LEU A 911 -33.38 23.67 -9.61
C LEU A 911 -33.68 22.96 -8.29
N THR A 912 -34.89 22.40 -8.15
CA THR A 912 -35.29 21.57 -7.00
C THR A 912 -34.45 20.29 -6.91
N SER A 913 -34.16 19.64 -8.04
CA SER A 913 -33.26 18.48 -8.08
C SER A 913 -31.84 18.82 -7.63
N ARG A 914 -31.28 19.95 -8.10
CA ARG A 914 -29.96 20.44 -7.66
C ARG A 914 -29.93 20.73 -6.16
N TYR A 915 -30.97 21.36 -5.63
CA TYR A 915 -31.09 21.60 -4.19
C TYR A 915 -31.18 20.30 -3.37
N GLN A 916 -31.92 19.30 -3.83
CA GLN A 916 -31.95 17.97 -3.18
C GLN A 916 -30.60 17.24 -3.26
N ALA A 917 -29.90 17.35 -4.39
CA ALA A 917 -28.56 16.82 -4.56
C ALA A 917 -27.55 17.51 -3.62
N LEU A 918 -27.67 18.84 -3.44
CA LEU A 918 -26.88 19.61 -2.48
C LEU A 918 -27.15 19.16 -1.03
N LEU A 919 -28.41 18.99 -0.65
CA LEU A 919 -28.80 18.48 0.67
C LEU A 919 -28.23 17.08 0.94
N THR A 920 -28.25 16.20 -0.07
CA THR A 920 -27.71 14.84 0.04
C THR A 920 -26.19 14.87 0.16
N SER A 921 -25.52 15.61 -0.74
CA SER A 921 -24.06 15.77 -0.73
C SER A 921 -23.54 16.40 0.56
N GLY A 922 -24.26 17.40 1.09
CA GLY A 922 -23.94 18.04 2.35
C GLY A 922 -24.12 17.11 3.55
N LYS A 923 -25.18 16.28 3.58
CA LYS A 923 -25.35 15.24 4.61
C LYS A 923 -24.22 14.20 4.57
N ASP A 924 -23.85 13.74 3.38
CA ASP A 924 -22.76 12.76 3.21
C ASP A 924 -21.41 13.34 3.62
N LEU A 925 -21.15 14.61 3.29
CA LEU A 925 -19.94 15.32 3.72
C LEU A 925 -19.90 15.48 5.24
N LEU A 926 -21.02 15.84 5.87
CA LEU A 926 -21.13 16.01 7.30
C LEU A 926 -20.90 14.67 8.03
N LYS A 927 -21.52 13.58 7.55
CA LYS A 927 -21.27 12.23 8.06
C LYS A 927 -19.80 11.82 7.92
N ARG A 928 -19.13 12.20 6.83
CA ARG A 928 -17.69 11.95 6.63
C ARG A 928 -16.84 12.77 7.60
N CYS A 929 -17.19 14.03 7.86
CA CYS A 929 -16.51 14.87 8.85
C CYS A 929 -16.69 14.32 10.28
N GLU A 930 -17.90 13.87 10.63
CA GLU A 930 -18.19 13.21 11.92
C GLU A 930 -17.34 11.95 12.08
N GLN A 931 -17.30 11.09 11.07
CA GLN A 931 -16.47 9.89 11.07
C GLN A 931 -14.98 10.21 11.22
N ASN A 932 -14.47 11.23 10.49
CA ASN A 932 -13.08 11.66 10.57
C ASN A 932 -12.69 12.20 11.96
N VAL A 933 -13.63 12.86 12.66
CA VAL A 933 -13.44 13.33 14.04
C VAL A 933 -13.46 12.15 15.00
N GLU A 934 -14.42 11.23 14.86
CA GLU A 934 -14.57 10.07 15.74
C GLU A 934 -13.38 9.11 15.62
N ASP A 935 -12.92 8.84 14.40
CA ASP A 935 -11.71 8.03 14.16
C ASP A 935 -10.48 8.69 14.79
N HIS A 936 -10.38 10.03 14.79
CA HIS A 936 -9.22 10.73 15.36
C HIS A 936 -9.27 10.74 16.88
N LYS A 937 -10.46 10.88 17.48
CA LYS A 937 -10.65 10.67 18.92
C LYS A 937 -10.30 9.24 19.33
N SER A 938 -10.72 8.24 18.54
CA SER A 938 -10.39 6.83 18.79
C SER A 938 -8.89 6.59 18.78
N TYR A 939 -8.17 7.12 17.77
CA TYR A 939 -6.71 7.08 17.72
C TYR A 939 -6.07 7.73 18.95
N GLN A 940 -6.46 8.96 19.32
CA GLN A 940 -5.91 9.63 20.50
C GLN A 940 -6.13 8.84 21.78
N ALA A 941 -7.30 8.23 21.95
CA ALA A 941 -7.59 7.39 23.11
C ALA A 941 -6.71 6.14 23.15
N LYS A 942 -6.53 5.44 22.02
CA LYS A 942 -5.66 4.26 21.93
C LYS A 942 -4.17 4.59 22.07
N HIS A 943 -3.75 5.72 21.49
CA HIS A 943 -2.40 6.25 21.66
C HIS A 943 -2.13 6.56 23.13
N ALA A 944 -3.05 7.24 23.81
CA ALA A 944 -2.95 7.50 25.23
C ALA A 944 -2.90 6.21 26.06
N ASP A 945 -3.73 5.21 25.75
CA ASP A 945 -3.75 3.93 26.46
C ASP A 945 -2.42 3.14 26.31
N SER A 946 -1.87 3.10 25.10
CA SER A 946 -0.59 2.43 24.83
C SER A 946 0.59 3.23 25.41
N ALA A 947 0.59 4.56 25.32
CA ALA A 947 1.60 5.41 25.94
C ALA A 947 1.59 5.28 27.47
N GLN A 948 0.40 5.26 28.08
CA GLN A 948 0.25 5.13 29.53
C GLN A 948 0.66 3.73 30.03
N TRP A 949 0.37 2.68 29.26
CA TRP A 949 0.90 1.34 29.53
C TRP A 949 2.43 1.33 29.46
N LEU A 950 3.02 1.91 28.40
CA LEU A 950 4.46 1.96 28.22
C LEU A 950 5.15 2.72 29.37
N ASP A 951 4.59 3.86 29.78
CA ASP A 951 5.14 4.66 30.87
C ASP A 951 5.04 3.93 32.22
N LYS A 952 3.93 3.22 32.47
CA LYS A 952 3.78 2.35 33.66
C LYS A 952 4.76 1.19 33.64
N ALA A 953 4.96 0.54 32.49
CA ALA A 953 5.89 -0.58 32.33
C ALA A 953 7.35 -0.12 32.49
N LYS A 954 7.72 1.05 31.96
CA LYS A 954 9.02 1.69 32.17
C LYS A 954 9.28 2.01 33.65
N ARG A 955 8.28 2.51 34.38
CA ARG A 955 8.41 2.74 35.84
C ARG A 955 8.62 1.44 36.62
N LYS A 956 7.81 0.41 36.35
CA LYS A 956 8.00 -0.93 36.95
C LYS A 956 9.39 -1.50 36.61
N PHE A 957 9.86 -1.30 35.37
CA PHE A 957 11.20 -1.75 34.97
C PHE A 957 12.31 -1.00 35.71
N ALA A 958 12.17 0.31 35.92
CA ALA A 958 13.14 1.10 36.67
C ALA A 958 13.34 0.58 38.11
N GLU A 959 12.26 0.15 38.76
CA GLU A 959 12.28 -0.46 40.11
C GLU A 959 13.07 -1.79 40.16
N CYS A 960 13.24 -2.47 39.01
CA CYS A 960 13.90 -3.78 38.91
C CYS A 960 15.21 -3.75 38.10
N SER A 961 15.66 -2.56 37.68
CA SER A 961 16.77 -2.38 36.74
C SER A 961 18.16 -2.60 37.34
N GLU A 962 18.26 -2.74 38.66
CA GLU A 962 19.52 -2.95 39.36
C GLU A 962 19.85 -4.44 39.54
N ALA A 963 21.05 -4.84 39.10
CA ALA A 963 21.57 -6.21 39.20
C ALA A 963 22.38 -6.49 40.48
N GLY A 964 22.36 -5.58 41.47
CA GLY A 964 23.10 -5.71 42.73
C GLY A 964 22.18 -5.82 43.93
N GLY A 965 22.48 -6.71 44.88
CA GLY A 965 21.64 -6.95 46.07
C GLY A 965 21.90 -8.29 46.72
N SER A 966 21.15 -8.59 47.79
CA SER A 966 21.10 -9.94 48.37
C SER A 966 20.41 -10.92 47.41
N ARG A 967 20.62 -12.23 47.60
CA ARG A 967 19.99 -13.26 46.76
C ARG A 967 18.46 -13.11 46.69
N ALA A 968 17.80 -12.88 47.83
CA ALA A 968 16.35 -12.72 47.90
C ALA A 968 15.85 -11.47 47.12
N GLU A 969 16.62 -10.37 47.15
CA GLU A 969 16.30 -9.17 46.37
C GLU A 969 16.47 -9.39 44.86
N LEU A 970 17.47 -10.18 44.46
CA LEU A 970 17.68 -10.55 43.05
C LEU A 970 16.58 -11.50 42.55
N GLU A 971 16.12 -12.45 43.37
CA GLU A 971 14.99 -13.35 43.05
C GLU A 971 13.66 -12.57 42.92
N ASP A 972 13.35 -11.67 43.86
CA ASP A 972 12.17 -10.78 43.79
C ASP A 972 12.20 -9.87 42.54
N ARG A 973 13.36 -9.32 42.19
CA ARG A 973 13.52 -8.51 40.96
C ARG A 973 13.40 -9.36 39.70
N LEU A 974 13.92 -10.58 39.69
CA LEU A 974 13.77 -11.50 38.56
C LEU A 974 12.30 -11.87 38.35
N GLU A 975 11.55 -12.11 39.42
CA GLU A 975 10.10 -12.36 39.36
C GLU A 975 9.36 -11.16 38.76
N LYS A 976 9.66 -9.93 39.22
CA LYS A 976 9.08 -8.70 38.64
C LYS A 976 9.46 -8.47 37.18
N VAL A 977 10.69 -8.81 36.76
CA VAL A 977 11.12 -8.77 35.35
C VAL A 977 10.36 -9.81 34.53
N GLN A 978 10.18 -11.02 35.05
CA GLN A 978 9.39 -12.07 34.40
C GLN A 978 7.90 -11.70 34.30
N ASP A 979 7.33 -11.02 35.30
CA ASP A 979 5.98 -10.47 35.25
C ASP A 979 5.83 -9.46 34.11
N LEU A 980 6.80 -8.54 33.94
CA LEU A 980 6.83 -7.58 32.83
C LEU A 980 6.99 -8.27 31.47
N VAL A 981 7.76 -9.36 31.39
CA VAL A 981 7.87 -10.20 30.19
C VAL A 981 6.54 -10.90 29.88
N ARG A 982 5.77 -11.32 30.89
CA ARG A 982 4.42 -11.89 30.69
C ARG A 982 3.40 -10.83 30.24
N GLU A 983 3.55 -9.57 30.67
CA GLU A 983 2.73 -8.44 30.19
C GLU A 983 3.06 -8.02 28.75
N ARG A 984 4.09 -8.61 28.10
CA ARG A 984 4.55 -8.25 26.76
C ARG A 984 3.44 -8.27 25.71
N ASP A 985 2.67 -9.34 25.67
CA ASP A 985 1.64 -9.52 24.64
C ASP A 985 0.48 -8.54 24.84
N VAL A 986 0.22 -8.13 26.09
CA VAL A 986 -0.74 -7.06 26.42
C VAL A 986 -0.23 -5.70 25.90
N GLY A 987 1.05 -5.41 26.09
CA GLY A 987 1.70 -4.22 25.56
C GLY A 987 1.67 -4.14 24.03
N PHE A 988 2.01 -5.23 23.33
CA PHE A 988 1.94 -5.29 21.87
C PHE A 988 0.51 -5.24 21.33
N SER A 989 -0.47 -5.83 22.03
CA SER A 989 -1.88 -5.71 21.66
C SER A 989 -2.36 -4.25 21.69
N LYS A 990 -2.00 -3.49 22.74
CA LYS A 990 -2.30 -2.05 22.84
C LYS A 990 -1.60 -1.24 21.74
N LEU A 991 -0.33 -1.54 21.46
CA LEU A 991 0.44 -0.90 20.39
C LEU A 991 -0.18 -1.19 19.01
N ASN A 992 -0.51 -2.44 18.70
CA ASN A 992 -1.15 -2.82 17.43
C ASN A 992 -2.51 -2.16 17.27
N SER A 993 -3.33 -2.12 18.33
CA SER A 993 -4.61 -1.42 18.29
C SER A 993 -4.47 0.09 18.01
N CYS A 994 -3.41 0.72 18.53
CA CYS A 994 -3.06 2.10 18.24
C CYS A 994 -2.59 2.28 16.78
N VAL A 995 -1.75 1.37 16.27
CA VAL A 995 -1.28 1.39 14.88
C VAL A 995 -2.46 1.26 13.92
N GLU A 996 -3.35 0.30 14.12
CA GLU A 996 -4.57 0.12 13.32
C GLU A 996 -5.44 1.39 13.30
N ALA A 997 -5.62 2.03 14.46
CA ALA A 997 -6.39 3.28 14.54
C ALA A 997 -5.68 4.45 13.86
N GLY A 998 -4.34 4.51 13.91
CA GLY A 998 -3.55 5.53 13.22
C GLY A 998 -3.53 5.33 11.70
N GLU A 999 -3.47 4.09 11.22
CA GLU A 999 -3.55 3.78 9.79
C GLU A 999 -4.93 4.10 9.20
N LYS A 1000 -5.99 3.82 9.97
CA LYS A 1000 -7.37 4.18 9.62
C LYS A 1000 -7.55 5.69 9.40
N LEU A 1001 -6.71 6.54 10.00
CA LEU A 1001 -6.79 7.98 9.85
C LEU A 1001 -6.20 8.52 8.55
N TYR A 1002 -5.35 7.79 7.84
CA TYR A 1002 -4.66 8.32 6.67
C TYR A 1002 -5.60 8.83 5.57
N PRO A 1003 -6.66 8.11 5.16
CA PRO A 1003 -7.57 8.59 4.10
C PRO A 1003 -8.25 9.92 4.45
N GLY A 1004 -8.53 10.16 5.73
CA GLY A 1004 -9.27 11.34 6.23
C GLY A 1004 -8.40 12.44 6.85
N THR A 1005 -7.08 12.42 6.67
CA THR A 1005 -6.14 13.38 7.28
C THR A 1005 -5.22 14.00 6.22
N ALA A 1006 -4.92 15.29 6.34
CA ALA A 1006 -4.01 16.00 5.44
C ALA A 1006 -2.55 15.47 5.55
N PRO A 1007 -1.71 15.65 4.51
CA PRO A 1007 -0.36 15.08 4.47
C PRO A 1007 0.52 15.41 5.67
N GLU A 1008 0.48 16.66 6.14
CA GLU A 1008 1.23 17.10 7.33
C GLU A 1008 0.79 16.35 8.59
N GLY A 1009 -0.53 16.23 8.82
CA GLY A 1009 -1.07 15.43 9.93
C GLY A 1009 -0.77 13.94 9.83
N ARG A 1010 -0.69 13.36 8.62
CA ARG A 1010 -0.25 11.96 8.43
C ARG A 1010 1.17 11.75 8.90
N GLU A 1011 2.05 12.72 8.65
CA GLU A 1011 3.45 12.65 9.07
C GLU A 1011 3.57 12.77 10.59
N THR A 1012 2.79 13.64 11.23
CA THR A 1012 2.72 13.72 12.70
C THR A 1012 2.30 12.37 13.31
N ILE A 1013 1.22 11.76 12.79
CA ILE A 1013 0.73 10.45 13.26
C ILE A 1013 1.79 9.36 13.06
N ARG A 1014 2.51 9.35 11.92
CA ARG A 1014 3.63 8.40 11.71
C ARG A 1014 4.74 8.57 12.73
N GLN A 1015 5.11 9.82 13.05
CA GLN A 1015 6.16 10.09 14.02
C GLN A 1015 5.74 9.64 15.43
N GLU A 1016 4.51 9.93 15.84
CA GLU A 1016 3.94 9.46 17.12
C GLU A 1016 3.95 7.92 17.21
N LEU A 1017 3.41 7.23 16.20
CA LEU A 1017 3.42 5.76 16.13
C LEU A 1017 4.84 5.18 16.14
N ARG A 1018 5.79 5.83 15.45
CA ARG A 1018 7.20 5.41 15.42
C ARG A 1018 7.85 5.59 16.78
N GLN A 1019 7.62 6.70 17.47
CA GLN A 1019 8.12 6.91 18.83
C GLN A 1019 7.56 5.86 19.80
N LEU A 1020 6.27 5.52 19.68
CA LEU A 1020 5.66 4.48 20.51
C LEU A 1020 6.26 3.10 20.26
N LYS A 1021 6.43 2.71 18.98
CA LYS A 1021 7.07 1.44 18.59
C LYS A 1021 8.49 1.33 19.14
N LEU A 1022 9.33 2.34 18.87
CA LEU A 1022 10.70 2.38 19.37
C LEU A 1022 10.75 2.35 20.90
N GLY A 1023 9.79 3.00 21.57
CA GLY A 1023 9.69 2.99 23.02
C GLY A 1023 9.37 1.60 23.61
N HIS A 1024 8.51 0.82 22.95
CA HIS A 1024 8.22 -0.57 23.32
C HIS A 1024 9.43 -1.48 23.06
N GLU A 1025 10.06 -1.38 21.89
CA GLU A 1025 11.25 -2.16 21.51
C GLU A 1025 12.39 -1.93 22.53
N ALA A 1026 12.71 -0.67 22.82
CA ALA A 1026 13.74 -0.31 23.79
C ALA A 1026 13.48 -0.90 25.18
N LEU A 1027 12.23 -0.84 25.68
CA LEU A 1027 11.88 -1.42 26.98
C LEU A 1027 12.14 -2.94 27.03
N PHE A 1028 11.82 -3.67 25.97
CA PHE A 1028 12.01 -5.13 25.94
C PHE A 1028 13.47 -5.55 25.72
N ASP A 1029 14.25 -4.75 24.98
CA ASP A 1029 15.70 -4.92 24.89
C ASP A 1029 16.37 -4.69 26.25
N ASP A 1030 15.95 -3.64 26.96
CA ASP A 1030 16.43 -3.33 28.31
C ASP A 1030 16.03 -4.43 29.31
N LEU A 1031 14.78 -4.92 29.27
CA LEU A 1031 14.29 -6.07 30.06
C LEU A 1031 15.10 -7.33 29.81
N SER A 1032 15.38 -7.65 28.54
CA SER A 1032 16.19 -8.83 28.17
C SER A 1032 17.63 -8.72 28.69
N THR A 1033 18.17 -7.50 28.69
CA THR A 1033 19.51 -7.21 29.21
C THR A 1033 19.58 -7.37 30.73
N ILE A 1034 18.61 -6.84 31.46
CA ILE A 1034 18.54 -6.97 32.93
C ILE A 1034 18.22 -8.41 33.35
N HIS A 1035 17.31 -9.10 32.66
CA HIS A 1035 17.03 -10.52 32.93
C HIS A 1035 18.32 -11.36 32.89
N ARG A 1036 19.13 -11.20 31.83
CA ARG A 1036 20.43 -11.88 31.72
C ARG A 1036 21.38 -11.51 32.85
N LYS A 1037 21.45 -10.24 33.24
CA LYS A 1037 22.32 -9.80 34.35
C LYS A 1037 21.87 -10.40 35.68
N LEU A 1038 20.58 -10.42 35.96
CA LEU A 1038 20.02 -11.03 37.18
C LEU A 1038 20.27 -12.55 37.22
N ASP A 1039 20.10 -13.26 36.09
CA ASP A 1039 20.44 -14.70 35.99
C ASP A 1039 21.92 -14.95 36.30
N VAL A 1040 22.83 -14.16 35.72
CA VAL A 1040 24.28 -14.28 35.97
C VAL A 1040 24.60 -14.04 37.45
N SER A 1041 24.04 -13.00 38.07
CA SER A 1041 24.24 -12.70 39.48
C SER A 1041 23.66 -13.79 40.40
N LEU A 1042 22.53 -14.39 40.05
CA LEU A 1042 21.94 -15.51 40.79
C LEU A 1042 22.79 -16.77 40.71
N VAL A 1043 23.38 -17.07 39.54
CA VAL A 1043 24.34 -18.18 39.35
C VAL A 1043 25.60 -17.99 40.21
N GLN A 1044 26.10 -16.75 40.32
CA GLN A 1044 27.23 -16.43 41.19
C GLN A 1044 26.89 -16.67 42.67
N TRP A 1045 25.68 -16.29 43.10
CA TRP A 1045 25.18 -16.58 44.45
C TRP A 1045 25.04 -18.08 44.71
N THR A 1046 24.47 -18.88 43.79
CA THR A 1046 24.37 -20.35 43.98
C THR A 1046 25.74 -21.00 44.08
N SER A 1047 26.70 -20.59 43.25
CA SER A 1047 28.07 -21.12 43.32
C SER A 1047 28.75 -20.79 44.65
N PHE A 1048 28.47 -19.62 45.22
CA PHE A 1048 28.96 -19.22 46.54
C PHE A 1048 28.31 -20.03 47.66
N ASP A 1049 26.97 -20.21 47.65
CA ASP A 1049 26.25 -20.99 48.67
C ASP A 1049 26.70 -22.46 48.73
N GLU A 1050 26.89 -23.09 47.56
CA GLU A 1050 27.40 -24.47 47.47
C GLU A 1050 28.82 -24.58 48.04
N SER A 1051 29.69 -23.62 47.69
CA SER A 1051 31.07 -23.59 48.20
C SER A 1051 31.09 -23.33 49.71
N TYR A 1052 30.25 -22.39 50.17
CA TYR A 1052 30.08 -22.05 51.58
C TYR A 1052 29.64 -23.26 52.40
N GLY A 1053 28.58 -23.96 51.98
CA GLY A 1053 28.08 -25.15 52.67
C GLY A 1053 29.16 -26.22 52.82
N ALA A 1054 29.95 -26.45 51.77
CA ALA A 1054 31.07 -27.39 51.82
C ALA A 1054 32.16 -26.99 52.84
N VAL A 1055 32.52 -25.70 52.91
CA VAL A 1055 33.52 -25.21 53.87
C VAL A 1055 32.99 -25.11 55.29
N GLU A 1056 31.72 -24.78 55.50
CA GLU A 1056 31.10 -24.77 56.82
C GLU A 1056 31.05 -26.20 57.41
N GLN A 1057 30.67 -27.18 56.59
CA GLN A 1057 30.65 -28.58 56.98
C GLN A 1057 32.05 -29.10 57.31
N TRP A 1058 33.06 -28.73 56.51
CA TRP A 1058 34.47 -29.06 56.78
C TRP A 1058 34.99 -28.41 58.07
N LEU A 1059 34.73 -27.11 58.28
CA LEU A 1059 35.14 -26.42 59.51
C LEU A 1059 34.54 -27.08 60.75
N ARG A 1060 33.24 -27.42 60.73
CA ARG A 1060 32.61 -28.14 61.86
C ARG A 1060 33.25 -29.51 62.11
N GLN A 1061 33.58 -30.25 61.05
CA GLN A 1061 34.19 -31.57 61.15
C GLN A 1061 35.59 -31.50 61.77
N MET A 1062 36.42 -30.55 61.34
CA MET A 1062 37.78 -30.40 61.87
C MET A 1062 37.80 -29.78 63.28
N GLU A 1063 36.89 -28.86 63.59
CA GLU A 1063 36.69 -28.33 64.95
C GLU A 1063 36.34 -29.47 65.92
N SER A 1064 35.43 -30.36 65.52
CA SER A 1064 35.06 -31.54 66.31
C SER A 1064 36.21 -32.53 66.53
N GLN A 1065 37.11 -32.71 65.56
CA GLN A 1065 38.29 -33.60 65.71
C GLN A 1065 39.36 -33.04 66.66
N LEU A 1066 39.37 -31.71 66.85
CA LEU A 1066 40.25 -31.01 67.79
C LEU A 1066 39.58 -30.75 69.16
N GLU A 1067 38.26 -30.94 69.26
CA GLU A 1067 37.48 -30.85 70.50
C GLU A 1067 37.58 -32.14 71.34
N GLY A 1068 37.81 -31.97 72.65
CA GLY A 1068 37.94 -33.06 73.63
C GLY A 1068 39.20 -32.93 74.49
N GLN A 1069 39.22 -33.54 75.68
CA GLN A 1069 40.41 -33.53 76.54
C GLN A 1069 41.58 -34.29 75.90
N GLU A 1070 42.79 -33.79 76.13
CA GLU A 1070 44.05 -34.38 75.69
C GLU A 1070 44.12 -35.86 76.12
N GLN A 1071 44.12 -36.78 75.14
CA GLN A 1071 44.27 -38.19 75.46
C GLN A 1071 45.71 -38.43 75.91
N LEU A 1072 45.98 -38.58 77.20
CA LEU A 1072 47.32 -38.96 77.68
C LEU A 1072 47.58 -40.43 77.35
N LYS A 1073 48.68 -40.71 76.64
CA LYS A 1073 49.10 -42.06 76.29
C LYS A 1073 50.14 -42.60 77.27
N SER A 1074 50.14 -43.92 77.47
CA SER A 1074 50.86 -44.57 78.57
C SER A 1074 52.34 -44.81 78.26
N THR A 1075 52.69 -45.04 76.99
CA THR A 1075 54.06 -45.31 76.55
C THR A 1075 54.62 -44.19 75.67
N LEU A 1076 55.96 -44.14 75.54
CA LEU A 1076 56.64 -43.16 74.70
C LEU A 1076 56.34 -43.37 73.20
N GLU A 1077 56.25 -44.62 72.72
CA GLU A 1077 55.79 -44.94 71.35
C GLU A 1077 54.37 -44.42 71.08
N GLU A 1078 53.43 -44.66 72.00
CA GLU A 1078 52.05 -44.19 71.83
C GLU A 1078 51.95 -42.65 71.81
N LYS A 1079 52.77 -41.97 72.63
CA LYS A 1079 52.85 -40.49 72.59
C LYS A 1079 53.45 -39.97 71.28
N LYS A 1080 54.47 -40.64 70.72
CA LYS A 1080 55.08 -40.30 69.41
C LYS A 1080 54.11 -40.55 68.24
N SER A 1081 53.35 -41.64 68.27
CA SER A 1081 52.32 -41.95 67.27
C SER A 1081 51.17 -40.93 67.30
N GLN A 1082 50.70 -40.55 68.49
CA GLN A 1082 49.66 -39.54 68.62
C GLN A 1082 50.15 -38.13 68.19
N LEU A 1083 51.42 -37.80 68.42
CA LEU A 1083 52.05 -36.59 67.88
C LEU A 1083 52.09 -36.60 66.34
N HIS A 1084 52.36 -37.75 65.71
CA HIS A 1084 52.32 -37.88 64.25
C HIS A 1084 50.89 -37.66 63.71
N ASN A 1085 49.88 -38.20 64.38
CA ASN A 1085 48.47 -37.98 64.01
C ASN A 1085 48.07 -36.49 64.11
N TYR A 1086 48.48 -35.78 65.17
CA TYR A 1086 48.23 -34.34 65.27
C TYR A 1086 49.03 -33.52 64.24
N LYS A 1087 50.23 -33.96 63.84
CA LYS A 1087 51.01 -33.34 62.75
C LYS A 1087 50.35 -33.54 61.37
N ALA A 1088 49.82 -34.73 61.10
CA ALA A 1088 49.05 -35.00 59.89
C ALA A 1088 47.79 -34.12 59.84
N LEU A 1089 47.04 -34.05 60.95
CA LEU A 1089 45.86 -33.20 61.07
C LEU A 1089 46.18 -31.71 60.88
N GLN A 1090 47.31 -31.23 61.41
CA GLN A 1090 47.79 -29.86 61.19
C GLN A 1090 48.09 -29.59 59.71
N GLN A 1091 48.70 -30.55 59.00
CA GLN A 1091 49.02 -30.43 57.60
C GLN A 1091 47.77 -30.42 56.70
N ASP A 1092 46.76 -31.22 57.05
CA ASP A 1092 45.44 -31.21 56.40
C ASP A 1092 44.74 -29.86 56.56
N VAL A 1093 44.73 -29.29 57.77
CA VAL A 1093 44.19 -27.94 58.04
C VAL A 1093 44.92 -26.87 57.22
N LEU A 1094 46.25 -26.94 57.12
CA LEU A 1094 47.04 -25.98 56.32
C LEU A 1094 46.79 -26.12 54.81
N SER A 1095 46.55 -27.34 54.31
CA SER A 1095 46.27 -27.58 52.88
C SER A 1095 44.97 -26.92 52.40
N TYR A 1096 43.99 -26.75 53.31
CA TYR A 1096 42.70 -26.13 53.01
C TYR A 1096 42.76 -24.60 52.83
N GLN A 1097 43.93 -23.97 53.01
CA GLN A 1097 44.10 -22.52 52.85
C GLN A 1097 43.65 -22.03 51.47
N ARG A 1098 43.98 -22.77 50.39
CA ARG A 1098 43.56 -22.41 49.02
C ARG A 1098 42.05 -22.44 48.80
N VAL A 1099 41.35 -23.33 49.51
CA VAL A 1099 39.88 -23.45 49.44
C VAL A 1099 39.23 -22.28 50.17
N ILE A 1100 39.79 -21.88 51.31
CA ILE A 1100 39.38 -20.69 52.07
C ILE A 1100 39.63 -19.40 51.26
N GLU A 1101 40.80 -19.27 50.63
CA GLU A 1101 41.13 -18.14 49.74
C GLU A 1101 40.17 -18.06 48.54
N SER A 1102 39.90 -19.19 47.88
CA SER A 1102 38.94 -19.26 46.76
C SER A 1102 37.51 -18.84 47.14
N ILE A 1103 37.00 -19.27 48.30
CA ILE A 1103 35.70 -18.81 48.80
C ILE A 1103 35.72 -17.33 49.17
N ASN A 1104 36.84 -16.84 49.72
CA ASN A 1104 37.01 -15.42 50.02
C ASN A 1104 37.02 -14.58 48.75
N ASP A 1105 37.64 -15.05 47.68
CA ASP A 1105 37.65 -14.38 46.37
C ASP A 1105 36.26 -14.36 45.75
N LYS A 1106 35.52 -15.48 45.82
CA LYS A 1106 34.11 -15.55 45.39
C LYS A 1106 33.23 -14.57 46.19
N ALA A 1107 33.36 -14.56 47.52
CA ALA A 1107 32.67 -13.64 48.42
C ALA A 1107 33.06 -12.17 48.18
N SER A 1108 34.33 -11.92 47.86
CA SER A 1108 34.84 -10.58 47.54
C SER A 1108 34.28 -10.08 46.21
N SER A 1109 34.16 -10.96 45.20
CA SER A 1109 33.51 -10.62 43.93
C SER A 1109 32.03 -10.31 44.12
N LEU A 1110 31.32 -11.09 44.95
CA LEU A 1110 29.91 -10.85 45.28
C LEU A 1110 29.72 -9.57 46.10
N SER A 1111 30.67 -9.22 46.98
CA SER A 1111 30.61 -7.98 47.78
C SER A 1111 30.84 -6.70 46.98
N GLN A 1112 31.43 -6.79 45.77
CA GLN A 1112 31.49 -5.67 44.84
C GLN A 1112 30.12 -5.36 44.22
N SER A 1113 29.28 -6.38 44.05
CA SER A 1113 27.91 -6.26 43.51
C SER A 1113 26.81 -6.19 44.57
N SER A 1114 27.08 -6.62 45.81
CA SER A 1114 26.12 -6.75 46.91
C SER A 1114 26.68 -6.14 48.19
N LYS A 1115 25.91 -5.26 48.84
CA LYS A 1115 26.27 -4.68 50.16
C LYS A 1115 25.70 -5.49 51.32
N ASP A 1116 25.54 -6.80 51.15
CA ASP A 1116 24.98 -7.64 52.20
C ASP A 1116 25.95 -7.71 53.40
N PRO A 1117 25.55 -7.23 54.60
CA PRO A 1117 26.38 -7.31 55.79
C PRO A 1117 26.70 -8.75 56.19
N GLU A 1118 25.88 -9.74 55.84
CA GLU A 1118 26.13 -11.15 56.14
C GLU A 1118 27.34 -11.71 55.35
N LEU A 1119 27.59 -11.25 54.11
CA LEU A 1119 28.79 -11.64 53.31
C LEU A 1119 30.09 -11.22 54.00
N SER A 1120 30.14 -9.99 54.51
CA SER A 1120 31.31 -9.45 55.20
C SER A 1120 31.53 -10.10 56.58
N LYS A 1121 30.45 -10.37 57.30
CA LYS A 1121 30.45 -11.12 58.56
C LYS A 1121 30.92 -12.55 58.34
N PHE A 1122 30.46 -13.20 57.27
CA PHE A 1122 30.89 -14.52 56.84
C PHE A 1122 32.39 -14.60 56.54
N ILE A 1123 32.92 -13.70 55.70
CA ILE A 1123 34.38 -13.61 55.41
C ILE A 1123 35.18 -13.52 56.72
N SER A 1124 34.73 -12.69 57.66
CA SER A 1124 35.40 -12.54 58.95
C SER A 1124 35.29 -13.76 59.87
N GLN A 1125 34.12 -14.43 59.90
CA GLN A 1125 33.86 -15.58 60.77
C GLN A 1125 34.57 -16.82 60.26
N THR A 1126 34.51 -17.10 58.97
CA THR A 1126 35.15 -18.26 58.34
C THR A 1126 36.67 -18.13 58.37
N GLY A 1127 37.21 -16.95 58.05
CA GLY A 1127 38.63 -16.66 58.20
C GLY A 1127 39.09 -16.68 59.66
N GLY A 1128 38.25 -16.24 60.59
CA GLY A 1128 38.51 -16.29 62.04
C GLY A 1128 38.51 -17.72 62.61
N ARG A 1129 37.53 -18.55 62.23
CA ARG A 1129 37.44 -19.96 62.62
C ARG A 1129 38.59 -20.77 62.04
N TYR A 1130 38.92 -20.57 60.77
CA TYR A 1130 40.08 -21.21 60.14
C TYR A 1130 41.40 -20.85 60.85
N LYS A 1131 41.61 -19.57 61.20
CA LYS A 1131 42.80 -19.14 61.96
C LYS A 1131 42.84 -19.75 63.37
N LYS A 1132 41.71 -19.82 64.07
CA LYS A 1132 41.61 -20.49 65.37
C LYS A 1132 41.92 -21.98 65.27
N LEU A 1133 41.41 -22.64 64.23
CA LEU A 1133 41.67 -24.05 63.95
C LEU A 1133 43.17 -24.31 63.69
N CYS A 1134 43.80 -23.46 62.87
CA CYS A 1134 45.25 -23.49 62.62
C CYS A 1134 46.04 -23.33 63.93
N ALA A 1135 45.63 -22.40 64.79
CA ALA A 1135 46.26 -22.16 66.08
C ALA A 1135 46.07 -23.36 67.03
N ALA A 1136 44.87 -23.92 67.12
CA ALA A 1136 44.55 -25.06 67.97
C ALA A 1136 45.29 -26.34 67.52
N ALA A 1137 45.38 -26.60 66.21
CA ALA A 1137 46.16 -27.70 65.67
C ALA A 1137 47.67 -27.53 66.00
N LYS A 1138 48.19 -26.30 65.88
CA LYS A 1138 49.59 -25.98 66.23
C LYS A 1138 49.87 -26.12 67.73
N GLU A 1139 48.94 -25.67 68.57
CA GLU A 1139 49.03 -25.79 70.02
C GLU A 1139 48.99 -27.25 70.46
N ARG A 1140 48.10 -28.07 69.89
CA ARG A 1140 48.03 -29.52 70.16
C ARG A 1140 49.32 -30.23 69.79
N VAL A 1141 49.91 -29.91 68.64
CA VAL A 1141 51.24 -30.43 68.25
C VAL A 1141 52.30 -30.00 69.26
N GLY A 1142 52.36 -28.72 69.63
CA GLY A 1142 53.36 -28.20 70.58
C GLY A 1142 53.24 -28.79 71.99
N GLN A 1143 52.02 -28.97 72.50
CA GLN A 1143 51.76 -29.61 73.80
C GLN A 1143 52.20 -31.08 73.79
N TYR A 1144 51.89 -31.81 72.72
CA TYR A 1144 52.29 -33.21 72.58
C TYR A 1144 53.79 -33.38 72.33
N GLU A 1145 54.45 -32.44 71.66
CA GLU A 1145 55.92 -32.34 71.59
C GLU A 1145 56.52 -32.16 72.99
N GLY A 1146 55.89 -31.33 73.83
CA GLY A 1146 56.21 -31.21 75.25
C GLY A 1146 56.08 -32.54 76.00
N PHE A 1147 54.94 -33.23 75.87
CA PHE A 1147 54.71 -34.53 76.53
C PHE A 1147 55.67 -35.63 76.09
N VAL A 1148 56.07 -35.63 74.81
CA VAL A 1148 57.08 -36.55 74.28
C VAL A 1148 58.45 -36.16 74.81
N SER A 1149 58.79 -34.87 74.84
CA SER A 1149 60.08 -34.36 75.35
C SER A 1149 60.28 -34.64 76.83
N GLU A 1150 59.27 -34.38 77.67
CA GLU A 1150 59.33 -34.65 79.11
C GLU A 1150 59.42 -36.15 79.41
N HIS A 1151 58.65 -36.99 78.70
CA HIS A 1151 58.73 -38.45 78.85
C HIS A 1151 60.08 -38.99 78.34
N GLN A 1152 60.65 -38.41 77.28
CA GLN A 1152 61.99 -38.73 76.79
C GLN A 1152 63.05 -38.38 77.84
N GLN A 1153 63.01 -37.16 78.41
CA GLN A 1153 63.93 -36.74 79.47
C GLN A 1153 63.81 -37.60 80.73
N TYR A 1154 62.59 -37.98 81.13
CA TYR A 1154 62.38 -38.92 82.24
C TYR A 1154 63.00 -40.29 81.93
N SER A 1155 62.79 -40.82 80.71
CA SER A 1155 63.36 -42.11 80.30
C SER A 1155 64.89 -42.05 80.27
N ASP A 1156 65.47 -40.97 79.78
CA ASP A 1156 66.91 -40.74 79.73
C ASP A 1156 67.51 -40.61 81.15
N MET A 1157 66.86 -39.85 82.05
CA MET A 1157 67.25 -39.75 83.46
C MET A 1157 67.08 -41.08 84.21
N TYR A 1158 66.01 -41.82 83.95
CA TYR A 1158 65.76 -43.14 84.53
C TYR A 1158 66.89 -44.10 84.12
N ASN A 1159 67.23 -44.14 82.84
CA ASN A 1159 68.34 -44.96 82.33
C ASN A 1159 69.68 -44.54 82.94
N THR A 1160 69.93 -43.24 83.06
CA THR A 1160 71.14 -42.70 83.72
C THR A 1160 71.21 -43.09 85.21
N CYS A 1161 70.07 -43.12 85.90
CA CYS A 1161 69.96 -43.51 87.31
C CYS A 1161 70.13 -45.03 87.49
N VAL A 1162 69.62 -45.83 86.55
CA VAL A 1162 69.84 -47.28 86.48
C VAL A 1162 71.33 -47.58 86.23
N ASP A 1163 71.97 -46.87 85.32
CA ASP A 1163 73.41 -47.00 85.06
C ASP A 1163 74.26 -46.59 86.28
N TRP A 1164 73.86 -45.52 86.96
CA TRP A 1164 74.48 -45.12 88.23
C TRP A 1164 74.32 -46.18 89.34
N LEU A 1165 73.11 -46.74 89.51
CA LEU A 1165 72.84 -47.82 90.48
C LEU A 1165 73.67 -49.07 90.19
N ASN A 1166 73.81 -49.44 88.92
CA ASN A 1166 74.65 -50.56 88.51
C ASN A 1166 76.12 -50.30 88.84
N THR A 1167 76.60 -49.07 88.63
CA THR A 1167 77.97 -48.65 88.96
C THR A 1167 78.25 -48.64 90.48
N VAL A 1168 77.27 -48.23 91.30
CA VAL A 1168 77.38 -48.27 92.78
C VAL A 1168 77.33 -49.71 93.30
N ARG A 1169 76.51 -50.58 92.70
CA ARG A 1169 76.44 -52.00 93.02
C ARG A 1169 77.76 -52.73 92.74
N GLU A 1170 78.44 -52.38 91.66
CA GLU A 1170 79.79 -52.88 91.34
C GLU A 1170 80.84 -52.42 92.36
N LYS A 1171 80.79 -51.16 92.80
CA LYS A 1171 81.70 -50.62 93.83
C LYS A 1171 81.49 -51.24 95.22
N LEU A 1172 80.25 -51.56 95.60
CA LEU A 1172 79.93 -52.24 96.87
C LEU A 1172 80.41 -53.70 96.91
N SER A 1173 80.49 -54.37 95.76
CA SER A 1173 81.02 -55.74 95.65
C SER A 1173 82.51 -55.87 95.99
N ILE A 1174 83.27 -54.77 95.86
CA ILE A 1174 84.74 -54.76 96.06
C ILE A 1174 85.10 -54.56 97.55
N CYS A 1175 84.14 -54.13 98.38
CA CYS A 1175 84.35 -53.78 99.80
C CYS A 1175 83.94 -54.89 100.81
N SER A 1176 83.60 -56.10 100.37
CA SER A 1176 83.05 -57.17 101.22
C SER A 1176 84.07 -58.17 101.82
N ASP A 1177 85.37 -58.02 101.52
CA ASP A 1177 86.44 -58.91 102.02
C ASP A 1177 87.13 -58.35 103.28
N VAL A 1178 87.03 -59.09 104.39
CA VAL A 1178 87.39 -58.69 105.77
C VAL A 1178 88.79 -59.17 106.21
N SER A 1179 89.63 -59.64 105.28
CA SER A 1179 90.98 -60.15 105.59
C SER A 1179 92.09 -59.08 105.42
N GLY A 1180 92.97 -58.92 106.42
CA GLY A 1180 94.16 -58.04 106.37
C GLY A 1180 94.53 -57.30 107.65
N ASP A 1181 95.72 -56.70 107.69
CA ASP A 1181 96.20 -55.92 108.85
C ASP A 1181 95.47 -54.57 109.03
N ARG A 1182 95.68 -53.92 110.19
CA ARG A 1182 95.00 -52.68 110.56
C ARG A 1182 95.22 -51.54 109.56
N HIS A 1183 96.32 -51.53 108.80
CA HIS A 1183 96.59 -50.49 107.81
C HIS A 1183 95.78 -50.73 106.53
N ALA A 1184 95.67 -51.98 106.07
CA ALA A 1184 94.87 -52.36 104.91
C ALA A 1184 93.35 -52.15 105.11
N ILE A 1185 92.84 -52.43 106.33
CA ILE A 1185 91.43 -52.19 106.67
C ILE A 1185 91.13 -50.68 106.79
N GLN A 1186 92.08 -49.88 107.31
CA GLN A 1186 91.93 -48.43 107.41
C GLN A 1186 91.93 -47.75 106.02
N THR A 1187 92.78 -48.17 105.08
CA THR A 1187 92.76 -47.63 103.70
C THR A 1187 91.50 -48.02 102.92
N ARG A 1188 90.85 -49.14 103.25
CA ARG A 1188 89.56 -49.54 102.67
C ARG A 1188 88.38 -48.77 103.30
N LEU A 1189 88.45 -48.47 104.59
CA LEU A 1189 87.49 -47.59 105.29
C LEU A 1189 87.55 -46.14 104.80
N ASP A 1190 88.75 -45.62 104.51
CA ASP A 1190 88.91 -44.25 103.97
C ASP A 1190 88.34 -44.10 102.55
N LYS A 1191 88.13 -45.20 101.81
CA LYS A 1191 87.42 -45.23 100.52
C LYS A 1191 85.89 -45.27 100.63
N ILE A 1192 85.34 -45.41 101.85
CA ILE A 1192 83.89 -45.49 102.13
C ILE A 1192 83.32 -44.12 102.57
N GLN A 1193 84.15 -43.06 102.67
CA GLN A 1193 83.65 -41.72 102.97
C GLN A 1193 83.05 -41.01 101.72
N PRO A 1194 81.80 -40.50 101.81
CA PRO A 1194 81.09 -39.92 100.67
C PRO A 1194 81.43 -38.43 100.48
N PRO A 1195 81.46 -37.90 99.24
CA PRO A 1195 81.19 -36.49 99.02
C PRO A 1195 79.69 -36.33 98.76
N PHE A 1196 78.93 -35.94 99.79
CA PHE A 1196 77.67 -35.23 99.59
C PHE A 1196 78.01 -33.77 99.25
N GLY A 1197 77.63 -33.33 98.05
CA GLY A 1197 77.82 -31.95 97.60
C GLY A 1197 77.12 -31.65 96.26
N GLN A 1198 75.85 -31.28 96.35
CA GLN A 1198 75.01 -30.46 95.43
C GLN A 1198 75.44 -30.25 93.96
N LYS A 1199 74.52 -30.47 93.00
CA LYS A 1199 73.56 -29.46 92.52
C LYS A 1199 72.53 -30.06 91.55
N SER A 1200 71.42 -29.32 91.44
CA SER A 1200 70.16 -29.53 90.71
C SER A 1200 70.29 -30.01 89.28
#